data_AF-A0A841JTV8-F1
#
_entry.id   AF-A0A841JTV8-F1
#
_cell.length_a   1.000
_cell.length_b   1.000
_cell.length_c   1.000
_cell.angle_alpha   90.00
_cell.angle_beta   90.00
_cell.angle_gamma   90.00
#
_symmetry.space_group_name_H-M   'P 1'
#
loop_
_entity.id
_entity.type
_entity.pdbx_description
1 polymer ?
#
loop_
_entity_poly.entity_id
_entity_poly.type
_entity_poly.pdbx_seq_one_letter_code
_entity_poly.pdbx_strand_id
1 'polypeptide(L)'
;MREPVCMRGAGRRSTAFSIPFPINGVLKQWMLLILCLAGIFSVLPLHGQVVQPPEPVDPGPIDGEVYYLVDQQSGLQVDLSNNSTASGDPMVLNTRSFTDLSQRWAFTKTLGGNWKISNLLSGLCLDSSFARGGASVVQKPCAINVATQEWFFTYVKNGFSVVMNVGTQLVLNASSASLSPGAQLIESPVRGPQMGSRLWLFRPAFFRGNDSSLQEKAEYDRTLVNNASAYPWWHDAYLPGQDLLQIFKNNGMNMVRVRPASINTTVTHHGESFAITTGPYNHYTLAAPPATQIIPAAATGSSGSAGDYAETDWSGVDLAVRAKQLGMSVNVTLFYDGWNTSDTPGNWAGKTVAQLSGVPSTSTCTVAGNCLMYNYVKQELELYRAMGGWPDVVAIGNEVTSGMFNTGGTAGLSGGACNTNNNGGGSCFIAIQKAAMQAIADAASDTSNPNLGPALPAPISCIHITGDRDLYTYYFGATTTNGVPLDAVCESYYPGWHGATTQAQYNWFHTSGQQIAEPNFGREATELGLPIFNIEDGVSYALQSLYGTASPQDPWYGINPPGPSPALTRQAMIDLNTVQKNVPNHLHMGMEWWAGEATSIVGTALGPLNDYWVTGGVGLFDNLATPNDARNNAAMPVMLAMGGKLDRTLTYKFVNAANGRILETADASTTAGADLSTGIDAGMTGLHQQWQILAQDGDAEQNEAVYPAPMDHRGDGFFQIINMNQSNGLNVLDSQNGAGGGAVVQNPQSASTEAVAGSANQEWDIQSAGNCGDIPARCVHPPLDAKGNYYTIINKATGLLLTANSAAADASIVLEPAATASNGDFTVPASKGQLWKLVPVHITSGPLYSFKGFQSPVENSPALNLERAGQSVPIRFSLGGDICSNVLAPGYPTVNAVECESKAPIGPPIPIGINQLGREPSSGTYTYVWSTDRRMAGTCQQFTLLLTDGSDHFAYFQFR
;
A
#
# COMPACT_ATOMS: atom_id res chain seq x y z
N MET A 1 1.66 -29.58 53.35
CA MET A 1 0.55 -28.59 53.31
C MET A 1 0.03 -28.57 51.88
N ARG A 2 -1.29 -28.41 51.75
CA ARG A 2 -2.15 -28.91 50.66
C ARG A 2 -1.82 -28.37 49.26
N GLU A 3 -1.80 -29.28 48.29
CA GLU A 3 -2.02 -29.03 46.86
C GLU A 3 -3.51 -28.77 46.59
N PRO A 4 -3.85 -27.93 45.59
CA PRO A 4 -5.23 -27.63 45.25
C PRO A 4 -5.82 -28.57 44.19
N VAL A 5 -7.13 -28.75 44.33
CA VAL A 5 -8.02 -29.71 43.69
C VAL A 5 -8.50 -29.24 42.32
N CYS A 6 -8.52 -30.17 41.35
CA CYS A 6 -9.23 -30.07 40.07
C CYS A 6 -10.75 -29.89 40.24
N MET A 7 -11.34 -28.94 39.54
CA MET A 7 -12.79 -28.86 39.31
C MET A 7 -13.14 -28.97 37.82
N ARG A 8 -14.27 -29.63 37.59
CA ARG A 8 -14.77 -30.25 36.36
C ARG A 8 -15.35 -29.24 35.37
N GLY A 9 -15.17 -29.55 34.09
CA GLY A 9 -15.93 -28.96 32.98
C GLY A 9 -17.41 -29.33 33.03
N ALA A 10 -18.26 -28.33 32.81
CA ALA A 10 -19.69 -28.50 32.57
C ALA A 10 -19.93 -28.69 31.06
N GLY A 11 -20.51 -29.84 30.70
CA GLY A 11 -20.93 -30.16 29.35
C GLY A 11 -22.18 -29.38 28.92
N ARG A 12 -22.24 -29.01 27.64
CA ARG A 12 -23.44 -28.54 26.97
C ARG A 12 -24.53 -29.62 27.02
N ARG A 13 -25.66 -29.30 27.66
CA ARG A 13 -26.91 -30.08 27.56
C ARG A 13 -27.49 -29.93 26.15
N SER A 14 -27.67 -31.05 25.44
CA SER A 14 -28.63 -31.15 24.35
C SER A 14 -30.04 -31.30 24.94
N THR A 15 -30.94 -30.39 24.60
CA THR A 15 -32.36 -30.50 24.93
C THR A 15 -33.05 -31.38 23.89
N ALA A 16 -33.30 -32.65 24.25
CA ALA A 16 -34.16 -33.52 23.46
C ALA A 16 -35.64 -33.15 23.70
N PHE A 17 -36.31 -32.65 22.66
CA PHE A 17 -37.76 -32.48 22.66
C PHE A 17 -38.45 -33.86 22.62
N SER A 18 -39.26 -34.16 23.64
CA SER A 18 -40.11 -35.36 23.68
C SER A 18 -41.57 -34.94 23.45
N ILE A 19 -42.23 -35.52 22.44
CA ILE A 19 -43.67 -35.34 22.20
C ILE A 19 -44.41 -36.55 22.80
N PRO A 20 -45.44 -36.36 23.64
CA PRO A 20 -46.24 -37.46 24.17
C PRO A 20 -47.33 -37.85 23.16
N PHE A 21 -47.55 -39.16 23.00
CA PHE A 21 -48.59 -39.87 22.24
C PHE A 21 -48.29 -40.29 20.78
N PRO A 22 -48.72 -41.50 20.37
CA PRO A 22 -48.36 -42.09 19.08
C PRO A 22 -49.29 -41.56 17.99
N ILE A 23 -48.75 -40.75 17.08
CA ILE A 23 -49.48 -40.26 15.90
C ILE A 23 -49.06 -41.11 14.68
N ASN A 24 -50.06 -41.59 13.95
CA ASN A 24 -49.94 -42.50 12.81
C ASN A 24 -49.06 -41.91 11.69
N GLY A 25 -48.24 -42.75 11.04
CA GLY A 25 -47.11 -42.34 10.17
C GLY A 25 -47.45 -41.42 8.99
N VAL A 26 -48.72 -41.40 8.56
CA VAL A 26 -49.19 -40.55 7.46
C VAL A 26 -49.30 -39.07 7.87
N LEU A 27 -49.75 -38.76 9.10
CA LEU A 27 -49.85 -37.37 9.57
C LEU A 27 -48.47 -36.73 9.79
N LYS A 28 -47.47 -37.55 10.16
CA LYS A 28 -46.09 -37.10 10.36
C LYS A 28 -45.44 -36.69 9.03
N GLN A 29 -45.72 -37.42 7.95
CA GLN A 29 -45.30 -37.04 6.60
C GLN A 29 -45.96 -35.76 6.10
N TRP A 30 -47.25 -35.54 6.39
CA TRP A 30 -47.93 -34.29 6.00
C TRP A 30 -47.46 -33.07 6.81
N MET A 31 -47.19 -33.20 8.11
CA MET A 31 -46.61 -32.10 8.91
C MET A 31 -45.17 -31.77 8.51
N LEU A 32 -44.35 -32.77 8.16
CA LEU A 32 -43.01 -32.56 7.61
C LEU A 32 -43.06 -31.90 6.23
N LEU A 33 -44.04 -32.25 5.39
CA LEU A 33 -44.23 -31.61 4.08
C LEU A 33 -44.70 -30.15 4.23
N ILE A 34 -45.57 -29.84 5.19
CA ILE A 34 -46.01 -28.46 5.49
C ILE A 34 -44.89 -27.64 6.14
N LEU A 35 -44.03 -28.22 6.99
CA LEU A 35 -42.83 -27.57 7.52
C LEU A 35 -41.75 -27.36 6.44
N CYS A 36 -41.62 -28.29 5.49
CA CYS A 36 -40.78 -28.09 4.30
C CYS A 36 -41.35 -27.02 3.37
N LEU A 37 -42.67 -26.98 3.15
CA LEU A 37 -43.32 -25.98 2.28
C LEU A 37 -43.39 -24.59 2.93
N ALA A 38 -43.53 -24.50 4.26
CA ALA A 38 -43.40 -23.25 5.01
C ALA A 38 -41.94 -22.78 5.11
N GLY A 39 -40.97 -23.70 5.10
CA GLY A 39 -39.54 -23.39 4.98
C GLY A 39 -39.11 -22.95 3.58
N ILE A 40 -39.94 -23.17 2.55
CA ILE A 40 -39.67 -22.77 1.15
C ILE A 40 -40.26 -21.39 0.82
N PHE A 41 -41.20 -20.88 1.61
CA PHE A 41 -41.77 -19.54 1.42
C PHE A 41 -41.66 -18.69 2.69
N SER A 42 -40.44 -18.27 3.01
CA SER A 42 -40.06 -17.03 3.75
C SER A 42 -38.72 -17.17 4.46
N VAL A 43 -37.67 -17.56 3.73
CA VAL A 43 -36.34 -17.00 4.04
C VAL A 43 -36.23 -15.74 3.19
N LEU A 44 -36.84 -14.65 3.68
CA LEU A 44 -36.29 -13.36 3.33
C LEU A 44 -34.84 -13.42 3.81
N PRO A 45 -33.83 -13.13 2.97
CA PRO A 45 -32.49 -12.94 3.48
C PRO A 45 -32.62 -11.86 4.56
N LEU A 46 -32.36 -12.23 5.81
CA LEU A 46 -31.98 -11.26 6.82
C LEU A 46 -30.68 -10.67 6.30
N HIS A 47 -30.78 -9.58 5.53
CA HIS A 47 -29.63 -8.81 5.10
C HIS A 47 -28.86 -8.42 6.36
N GLY A 48 -27.55 -8.68 6.36
CA GLY A 48 -26.70 -8.37 7.49
C GLY A 48 -26.77 -6.88 7.80
N GLN A 49 -26.71 -6.53 9.09
CA GLN A 49 -26.59 -5.14 9.52
C GLN A 49 -25.31 -4.54 8.93
N VAL A 50 -25.38 -3.32 8.39
CA VAL A 50 -24.18 -2.57 7.99
C VAL A 50 -23.50 -2.11 9.27
N VAL A 51 -22.30 -2.63 9.53
CA VAL A 51 -21.49 -2.30 10.70
C VAL A 51 -20.06 -2.04 10.25
N GLN A 52 -19.38 -1.13 10.94
CA GLN A 52 -17.94 -0.95 10.77
C GLN A 52 -17.24 -2.28 11.10
N PRO A 53 -16.40 -2.81 10.19
CA PRO A 53 -15.59 -3.97 10.48
C PRO A 53 -14.61 -3.72 11.62
N PRO A 54 -14.09 -4.78 12.26
CA PRO A 54 -13.05 -4.63 13.27
C PRO A 54 -11.86 -3.84 12.71
N GLU A 55 -11.37 -2.89 13.50
CA GLU A 55 -10.15 -2.14 13.17
C GLU A 55 -8.98 -3.12 12.94
N PRO A 56 -8.26 -2.98 11.82
CA PRO A 56 -7.25 -3.94 11.40
C PRO A 56 -5.91 -3.64 12.05
N VAL A 57 -5.15 -4.69 12.38
CA VAL A 57 -3.79 -4.56 12.92
C VAL A 57 -2.84 -5.37 12.05
N ASP A 58 -2.09 -4.67 11.20
CA ASP A 58 -1.02 -5.23 10.37
C ASP A 58 0.06 -4.16 10.20
N PRO A 59 0.90 -3.90 11.19
CA PRO A 59 1.87 -2.80 11.15
C PRO A 59 3.08 -3.09 10.27
N GLY A 60 3.11 -4.24 9.59
CA GLY A 60 4.23 -4.64 8.74
C GLY A 60 4.35 -3.77 7.48
N PRO A 61 5.56 -3.62 6.91
CA PRO A 61 5.76 -2.97 5.62
C PRO A 61 4.94 -3.61 4.48
N ILE A 62 4.73 -2.85 3.40
CA ILE A 62 4.21 -3.38 2.13
C ILE A 62 5.36 -4.11 1.43
N ASP A 63 5.10 -5.31 0.92
CA ASP A 63 6.14 -6.13 0.26
C ASP A 63 6.60 -5.48 -1.05
N GLY A 64 7.92 -5.34 -1.20
CA GLY A 64 8.58 -4.62 -2.29
C GLY A 64 8.63 -3.11 -2.10
N GLU A 65 8.13 -2.55 -1.01
CA GLU A 65 8.08 -1.10 -0.82
C GLU A 65 9.38 -0.51 -0.27
N VAL A 66 9.65 0.75 -0.61
CA VAL A 66 10.87 1.48 -0.22
C VAL A 66 10.58 2.46 0.90
N TYR A 67 11.41 2.42 1.94
CA TYR A 67 11.26 3.25 3.14
C TYR A 67 12.56 3.96 3.51
N TYR A 68 12.41 5.10 4.20
CA TYR A 68 13.41 5.61 5.12
C TYR A 68 13.20 4.94 6.50
N LEU A 69 14.30 4.51 7.13
CA LEU A 69 14.28 4.03 8.51
C LEU A 69 14.73 5.18 9.42
N VAL A 70 13.80 5.74 10.19
CA VAL A 70 14.05 6.92 11.04
C VAL A 70 14.14 6.48 12.50
N ASP A 71 15.27 6.80 13.13
CA ASP A 71 15.49 6.55 14.56
C ASP A 71 14.66 7.52 15.41
N GLN A 72 13.88 6.99 16.37
CA GLN A 72 13.00 7.82 17.21
C GLN A 72 13.77 8.83 18.05
N GLN A 73 14.95 8.46 18.56
CA GLN A 73 15.68 9.26 19.53
C GLN A 73 16.37 10.47 18.91
N SER A 74 16.94 10.29 17.71
CA SER A 74 17.75 11.28 17.02
C SER A 74 17.04 11.95 15.84
N GLY A 75 16.01 11.30 15.27
CA GLY A 75 15.39 11.72 14.01
C GLY A 75 16.28 11.54 12.79
N LEU A 76 17.45 10.90 12.95
CA LEU A 76 18.38 10.58 11.86
C LEU A 76 17.91 9.33 11.11
N GLN A 77 18.33 9.22 9.85
CA GLN A 77 17.97 8.11 8.97
C GLN A 77 19.12 7.13 8.84
N VAL A 78 18.80 5.84 8.67
CA VAL A 78 19.78 4.81 8.32
C VAL A 78 20.38 5.11 6.95
N ASP A 79 21.71 5.10 6.89
CA ASP A 79 22.51 5.55 5.76
C ASP A 79 23.72 4.63 5.54
N LEU A 80 24.21 4.60 4.31
CA LEU A 80 25.51 4.02 3.99
C LEU A 80 26.62 4.94 4.51
N SER A 81 27.65 4.36 5.13
CA SER A 81 28.82 5.13 5.53
C SER A 81 29.54 5.70 4.31
N ASN A 82 29.47 7.03 4.12
CA ASN A 82 30.06 7.76 3.00
C ASN A 82 29.63 7.21 1.62
N ASN A 83 28.37 6.80 1.47
CA ASN A 83 27.83 6.21 0.24
C ASN A 83 28.63 5.00 -0.27
N SER A 84 29.32 4.30 0.64
CA SER A 84 30.10 3.12 0.28
C SER A 84 29.19 2.01 -0.24
N THR A 85 29.59 1.39 -1.34
CA THR A 85 28.95 0.20 -1.91
C THR A 85 29.74 -1.08 -1.59
N ALA A 86 30.75 -0.99 -0.71
CA ALA A 86 31.59 -2.12 -0.36
C ALA A 86 30.90 -3.07 0.65
N SER A 87 31.03 -4.37 0.39
CA SER A 87 30.56 -5.41 1.30
C SER A 87 31.35 -5.41 2.61
N GLY A 88 30.64 -5.45 3.74
CA GLY A 88 31.18 -5.49 5.10
C GLY A 88 31.30 -4.12 5.75
N ASP A 89 31.08 -3.03 5.01
CA ASP A 89 31.14 -1.68 5.56
C ASP A 89 29.99 -1.42 6.55
N PRO A 90 30.25 -0.64 7.62
CA PRO A 90 29.28 -0.39 8.67
C PRO A 90 28.17 0.56 8.20
N MET A 91 26.98 0.36 8.76
CA MET A 91 25.86 1.28 8.59
C MET A 91 25.93 2.42 9.61
N VAL A 92 25.46 3.59 9.22
CA VAL A 92 25.46 4.79 10.07
C VAL A 92 24.09 5.46 10.08
N LEU A 93 23.88 6.35 11.04
CA LEU A 93 22.78 7.31 11.04
C LEU A 93 23.26 8.65 10.52
N ASN A 94 22.48 9.29 9.68
CA ASN A 94 22.82 10.60 9.12
C ASN A 94 21.60 11.52 9.04
N THR A 95 21.87 12.81 8.82
CA THR A 95 20.81 13.79 8.59
C THR A 95 19.96 13.34 7.42
N ARG A 96 18.64 13.49 7.54
CA ARG A 96 17.71 13.11 6.47
C ARG A 96 18.10 13.76 5.15
N SER A 97 18.11 12.95 4.10
CA SER A 97 18.22 13.36 2.70
C SER A 97 17.07 12.74 1.93
N PHE A 98 16.38 13.55 1.14
CA PHE A 98 15.35 13.06 0.22
C PHE A 98 15.93 12.70 -1.15
N THR A 99 17.15 13.11 -1.46
CA THR A 99 17.78 12.85 -2.76
C THR A 99 18.70 11.62 -2.76
N ASP A 100 19.24 11.26 -1.59
CA ASP A 100 20.25 10.23 -1.51
C ASP A 100 19.63 8.83 -1.49
N LEU A 101 19.94 8.05 -2.52
CA LEU A 101 19.55 6.64 -2.60
C LEU A 101 20.22 5.79 -1.51
N SER A 102 21.32 6.27 -0.90
CA SER A 102 21.97 5.60 0.24
C SER A 102 21.07 5.50 1.48
N GLN A 103 20.05 6.35 1.59
CA GLN A 103 19.11 6.37 2.71
C GLN A 103 17.78 5.65 2.40
N ARG A 104 17.64 5.06 1.21
CA ARG A 104 16.41 4.39 0.76
C ARG A 104 16.56 2.87 0.80
N TRP A 105 15.65 2.24 1.54
CA TRP A 105 15.74 0.82 1.88
C TRP A 105 14.49 0.08 1.42
N ALA A 106 14.64 -0.88 0.50
CA ALA A 106 13.57 -1.73 0.02
C ALA A 106 13.34 -2.92 0.96
N PHE A 107 12.07 -3.22 1.25
CA PHE A 107 11.67 -4.32 2.12
C PHE A 107 11.12 -5.45 1.27
N THR A 108 11.81 -6.59 1.27
CA THR A 108 11.41 -7.79 0.50
C THR A 108 11.09 -8.93 1.45
N LYS A 109 9.89 -9.50 1.32
CA LYS A 109 9.48 -10.66 2.11
C LYS A 109 10.17 -11.94 1.62
N THR A 110 10.60 -12.79 2.55
CA THR A 110 11.29 -14.06 2.27
C THR A 110 10.40 -15.27 2.49
N LEU A 111 10.88 -16.45 2.08
CA LEU A 111 10.21 -17.76 2.27
C LEU A 111 9.75 -18.02 3.70
N GLY A 112 10.51 -17.58 4.70
CA GLY A 112 10.19 -17.76 6.12
C GLY A 112 9.15 -16.77 6.65
N GLY A 113 8.66 -15.84 5.81
CA GLY A 113 7.79 -14.74 6.21
C GLY A 113 8.52 -13.57 6.88
N ASN A 114 9.85 -13.64 7.01
CA ASN A 114 10.72 -12.57 7.47
C ASN A 114 11.00 -11.55 6.36
N TRP A 115 11.77 -10.51 6.68
CA TRP A 115 12.10 -9.42 5.78
C TRP A 115 13.59 -9.35 5.50
N LYS A 116 13.95 -9.17 4.23
CA LYS A 116 15.23 -8.62 3.79
C LYS A 116 15.08 -7.12 3.60
N ILE A 117 16.12 -6.38 3.94
CA ILE A 117 16.19 -4.93 3.80
C ILE A 117 17.39 -4.63 2.90
N SER A 118 17.18 -4.16 1.67
CA SER A 118 18.24 -3.85 0.70
C SER A 118 18.32 -2.35 0.40
N ASN A 119 19.52 -1.86 0.11
CA ASN A 119 19.75 -0.46 -0.20
C ASN A 119 19.62 -0.17 -1.69
N LEU A 120 18.99 0.96 -2.07
CA LEU A 120 18.81 1.32 -3.47
C LEU A 120 20.08 1.81 -4.17
N LEU A 121 21.07 2.35 -3.44
CA LEU A 121 22.35 2.78 -4.03
C LEU A 121 23.33 1.61 -4.20
N SER A 122 23.53 0.80 -3.15
CA SER A 122 24.54 -0.27 -3.19
C SER A 122 24.02 -1.60 -3.73
N GLY A 123 22.70 -1.83 -3.71
CA GLY A 123 22.10 -3.14 -4.02
C GLY A 123 22.42 -4.24 -3.00
N LEU A 124 23.05 -3.89 -1.87
CA LEU A 124 23.42 -4.82 -0.81
C LEU A 124 22.34 -4.91 0.27
N CYS A 125 22.30 -6.03 0.98
CA CYS A 125 21.38 -6.28 2.09
C CYS A 125 21.98 -5.88 3.43
N LEU A 126 21.13 -5.36 4.32
CA LEU A 126 21.43 -5.17 5.74
C LEU A 126 21.72 -6.52 6.39
N ASP A 127 22.88 -6.62 7.07
CA ASP A 127 23.39 -7.86 7.64
C ASP A 127 24.04 -7.61 9.01
N SER A 128 24.01 -8.62 9.86
CA SER A 128 24.72 -8.64 11.14
C SER A 128 26.15 -9.15 10.96
N SER A 129 27.09 -8.50 11.62
CA SER A 129 28.47 -8.98 11.76
C SER A 129 28.88 -9.03 13.22
N PHE A 130 29.54 -10.11 13.63
CA PHE A 130 29.99 -10.31 15.01
C PHE A 130 31.50 -10.11 15.12
N ALA A 131 31.92 -9.20 16.00
CA ALA A 131 33.32 -9.04 16.35
C ALA A 131 33.48 -8.75 17.85
N ARG A 132 34.41 -9.47 18.50
CA ARG A 132 34.95 -9.19 19.86
C ARG A 132 33.92 -8.69 20.90
N GLY A 133 32.77 -9.36 21.02
CA GLY A 133 31.82 -9.12 22.11
C GLY A 133 30.64 -8.18 21.79
N GLY A 134 30.45 -7.76 20.53
CA GLY A 134 29.26 -7.02 20.08
C GLY A 134 28.86 -7.37 18.65
N ALA A 135 27.59 -7.10 18.32
CA ALA A 135 27.05 -7.23 16.97
C ALA A 135 26.97 -5.85 16.31
N SER A 136 27.66 -5.68 15.18
CA SER A 136 27.62 -4.49 14.34
C SER A 136 26.72 -4.73 13.14
N VAL A 137 26.08 -3.67 12.64
CA VAL A 137 25.25 -3.75 11.44
C VAL A 137 26.05 -3.27 10.24
N VAL A 138 26.08 -4.09 9.20
CA VAL A 138 26.87 -3.88 7.98
C VAL A 138 25.99 -4.13 6.75
N GLN A 139 26.52 -3.87 5.56
CA GLN A 139 25.90 -4.31 4.31
C GLN A 139 26.67 -5.48 3.68
N LYS A 140 26.00 -6.47 3.10
CA LYS A 140 26.63 -7.57 2.35
C LYS A 140 25.78 -7.98 1.15
N PRO A 141 26.34 -8.71 0.16
CA PRO A 141 25.54 -9.31 -0.91
C PRO A 141 24.37 -10.10 -0.33
N CYS A 142 23.18 -9.84 -0.87
CA CYS A 142 21.97 -10.55 -0.47
C CYS A 142 22.12 -12.05 -0.75
N ALA A 143 21.71 -12.88 0.20
CA ALA A 143 21.78 -14.34 0.07
C ALA A 143 20.54 -15.03 0.64
N ILE A 144 20.16 -16.16 0.04
CA ILE A 144 18.95 -16.92 0.39
C ILE A 144 19.11 -17.58 1.77
N ASN A 145 18.07 -17.51 2.62
CA ASN A 145 18.01 -18.16 3.94
C ASN A 145 19.20 -17.87 4.87
N VAL A 146 19.77 -16.67 4.78
CA VAL A 146 20.82 -16.21 5.69
C VAL A 146 20.18 -15.44 6.84
N ALA A 147 20.07 -16.10 8.00
CA ALA A 147 19.36 -15.57 9.17
C ALA A 147 19.89 -14.21 9.67
N THR A 148 21.18 -13.90 9.47
CA THR A 148 21.75 -12.58 9.84
C THR A 148 21.32 -11.45 8.89
N GLN A 149 20.73 -11.77 7.75
CA GLN A 149 20.15 -10.81 6.80
C GLN A 149 18.61 -10.77 6.85
N GLU A 150 18.01 -11.46 7.82
CA GLU A 150 16.56 -11.55 7.97
C GLU A 150 16.09 -10.86 9.23
N TRP A 151 14.99 -10.13 9.10
CA TRP A 151 14.49 -9.21 10.12
C TRP A 151 12.99 -9.42 10.34
N PHE A 152 12.52 -9.20 11.56
CA PHE A 152 11.11 -9.09 11.88
C PHE A 152 10.86 -7.91 12.80
N PHE A 153 9.61 -7.46 12.86
CA PHE A 153 9.25 -6.20 13.50
C PHE A 153 8.15 -6.39 14.54
N THR A 154 8.15 -5.54 15.56
CA THR A 154 7.07 -5.47 16.55
C THR A 154 6.67 -4.02 16.75
N TYR A 155 5.42 -3.70 16.42
CA TYR A 155 4.85 -2.36 16.58
C TYR A 155 4.74 -1.95 18.05
N VAL A 156 4.91 -0.65 18.29
CA VAL A 156 4.82 -0.04 19.62
C VAL A 156 3.69 1.00 19.69
N LYS A 157 3.92 2.23 19.24
CA LYS A 157 2.96 3.36 19.22
C LYS A 157 3.48 4.41 18.22
N ASN A 158 2.62 5.28 17.70
CA ASN A 158 3.01 6.39 16.81
C ASN A 158 3.73 5.96 15.51
N GLY A 159 3.52 4.71 15.06
CA GLY A 159 4.18 4.16 13.86
C GLY A 159 5.57 3.54 14.11
N PHE A 160 6.09 3.63 15.34
CA PHE A 160 7.41 3.09 15.66
C PHE A 160 7.37 1.59 15.95
N SER A 161 8.38 0.89 15.46
CA SER A 161 8.58 -0.55 15.67
C SER A 161 9.97 -0.87 16.20
N VAL A 162 10.06 -1.97 16.94
CA VAL A 162 11.34 -2.63 17.23
C VAL A 162 11.71 -3.49 16.02
N VAL A 163 12.97 -3.40 15.57
CA VAL A 163 13.52 -4.22 14.48
C VAL A 163 14.44 -5.27 15.06
N MET A 164 14.09 -6.56 14.93
CA MET A 164 14.88 -7.68 15.46
C MET A 164 15.50 -8.52 14.35
N ASN A 165 16.78 -8.83 14.50
CA ASN A 165 17.48 -9.75 13.61
C ASN A 165 17.16 -11.21 13.97
N VAL A 166 16.89 -12.04 12.95
CA VAL A 166 16.56 -13.46 13.13
C VAL A 166 17.78 -14.26 13.60
N GLY A 167 18.96 -14.01 13.05
CA GLY A 167 20.18 -14.74 13.38
C GLY A 167 20.73 -14.43 14.76
N THR A 168 20.74 -13.15 15.15
CA THR A 168 21.35 -12.71 16.41
C THR A 168 20.37 -12.68 17.58
N GLN A 169 19.06 -12.58 17.32
CA GLN A 169 18.02 -12.33 18.30
C GLN A 169 18.22 -11.01 19.09
N LEU A 170 18.95 -10.06 18.50
CA LEU A 170 19.18 -8.71 19.01
C LEU A 170 18.41 -7.69 18.17
N VAL A 171 18.20 -6.50 18.74
CA VAL A 171 17.46 -5.42 18.06
C VAL A 171 18.39 -4.35 17.53
N LEU A 172 18.01 -3.81 16.37
CA LEU A 172 18.66 -2.69 15.71
C LEU A 172 18.70 -1.48 16.65
N ASN A 173 19.88 -0.90 16.84
CA ASN A 173 20.10 0.16 17.82
C ASN A 173 21.14 1.19 17.34
N ALA A 174 20.86 2.47 17.56
CA ALA A 174 21.87 3.51 17.42
C ALA A 174 22.94 3.37 18.51
N SER A 175 24.22 3.35 18.11
CA SER A 175 25.32 3.24 19.08
C SER A 175 25.31 4.39 20.08
N SER A 176 25.47 4.03 21.36
CA SER A 176 25.50 4.97 22.49
C SER A 176 24.29 5.91 22.59
N ALA A 177 23.17 5.60 21.92
CA ALA A 177 22.03 6.50 21.78
C ALA A 177 22.43 7.90 21.27
N SER A 178 23.40 7.95 20.34
CA SER A 178 23.94 9.19 19.79
C SER A 178 22.86 9.97 19.02
N LEU A 179 22.86 11.29 19.19
CA LEU A 179 22.01 12.23 18.44
C LEU A 179 22.74 12.85 17.23
N SER A 180 24.00 12.49 17.01
CA SER A 180 24.86 13.11 16.01
C SER A 180 24.97 12.26 14.74
N PRO A 181 24.98 12.88 13.54
CA PRO A 181 25.30 12.20 12.29
C PRO A 181 26.63 11.44 12.34
N GLY A 182 26.69 10.31 11.65
CA GLY A 182 27.82 9.36 11.66
C GLY A 182 27.78 8.33 12.78
N ALA A 183 26.74 8.33 13.63
CA ALA A 183 26.57 7.30 14.66
C ALA A 183 26.43 5.92 14.01
N GLN A 184 27.22 4.93 14.44
CA GLN A 184 27.15 3.58 13.90
C GLN A 184 25.87 2.87 14.34
N LEU A 185 25.34 2.01 13.46
CA LEU A 185 24.30 1.06 13.82
C LEU A 185 24.94 -0.21 14.41
N ILE A 186 24.37 -0.64 15.53
CA ILE A 186 24.75 -1.86 16.24
C ILE A 186 23.49 -2.66 16.55
N GLU A 187 23.67 -3.84 17.11
CA GLU A 187 22.57 -4.61 17.68
C GLU A 187 22.78 -4.80 19.18
N SER A 188 21.68 -4.74 19.93
CA SER A 188 21.71 -4.85 21.38
C SER A 188 20.53 -5.64 21.94
N PRO A 189 20.64 -6.21 23.15
CA PRO A 189 19.52 -6.92 23.78
C PRO A 189 18.38 -5.96 24.20
N VAL A 190 17.14 -6.45 24.16
CA VAL A 190 15.93 -5.72 24.62
C VAL A 190 15.79 -5.67 26.15
N ARG A 191 16.89 -5.70 26.91
CA ARG A 191 16.83 -5.65 28.39
C ARG A 191 16.64 -4.20 28.86
N GLY A 192 15.64 -3.97 29.70
CA GLY A 192 15.33 -2.66 30.28
C GLY A 192 14.12 -1.97 29.63
N PRO A 193 13.83 -0.70 29.98
CA PRO A 193 12.80 0.09 29.32
C PRO A 193 13.11 0.23 27.83
N GLN A 194 12.08 0.33 26.99
CA GLN A 194 12.27 0.66 25.58
C GLN A 194 12.93 2.04 25.47
N MET A 195 14.07 2.09 24.78
CA MET A 195 14.81 3.32 24.53
C MET A 195 14.53 3.76 23.10
N GLY A 196 14.41 5.08 22.87
CA GLY A 196 14.13 5.60 21.52
C GLY A 196 15.18 5.21 20.48
N SER A 197 16.43 4.96 20.90
CA SER A 197 17.51 4.54 20.01
C SER A 197 17.33 3.15 19.38
N ARG A 198 16.26 2.44 19.77
CA ARG A 198 15.90 1.08 19.32
C ARG A 198 14.55 1.04 18.60
N LEU A 199 13.94 2.20 18.40
CA LEU A 199 12.60 2.35 17.84
C LEU A 199 12.70 3.07 16.50
N TRP A 200 12.13 2.43 15.49
CA TRP A 200 12.31 2.79 14.09
C TRP A 200 10.95 3.06 13.46
N LEU A 201 10.82 4.21 12.83
CA LEU A 201 9.71 4.53 11.95
C LEU A 201 10.09 4.13 10.52
N PHE A 202 9.20 3.40 9.85
CA PHE A 202 9.33 3.12 8.42
C PHE A 202 8.48 4.14 7.67
N ARG A 203 9.11 5.22 7.20
CA ARG A 203 8.42 6.23 6.40
C ARG A 203 8.57 5.88 4.92
N PRO A 204 7.48 5.66 4.16
CA PRO A 204 7.57 5.42 2.72
C PRO A 204 8.39 6.51 2.03
N ALA A 205 9.25 6.10 1.09
CA ALA A 205 9.99 7.05 0.26
C ALA A 205 9.09 7.72 -0.80
N PHE A 206 7.93 7.10 -1.08
CA PHE A 206 6.89 7.61 -1.95
C PHE A 206 5.51 7.36 -1.34
N PHE A 207 4.83 8.43 -0.96
CA PHE A 207 3.48 8.45 -0.39
C PHE A 207 2.42 8.22 -1.47
N ARG A 208 1.46 7.38 -1.12
CA ARG A 208 0.27 7.08 -1.92
C ARG A 208 -0.91 7.13 -0.98
N GLY A 209 -1.62 8.26 -1.00
CA GLY A 209 -2.60 8.60 0.01
C GLY A 209 -4.03 8.76 -0.47
N ASN A 210 -4.94 8.82 0.48
CA ASN A 210 -6.31 9.30 0.32
C ASN A 210 -6.62 10.32 1.43
N ASP A 211 -7.16 11.47 1.07
CA ASP A 211 -7.81 12.38 2.01
C ASP A 211 -9.08 11.72 2.52
N SER A 212 -9.02 11.30 3.78
CA SER A 212 -10.03 10.49 4.44
C SER A 212 -10.83 11.30 5.46
N SER A 213 -10.81 12.64 5.35
CA SER A 213 -11.42 13.54 6.34
C SER A 213 -12.95 13.36 6.46
N LEU A 214 -13.57 12.68 5.48
CA LEU A 214 -15.00 12.39 5.44
C LEU A 214 -15.32 10.93 5.74
N GLN A 215 -14.31 10.09 5.84
CA GLN A 215 -14.44 8.64 5.89
C GLN A 215 -15.33 8.22 7.06
N GLU A 216 -15.02 8.64 8.28
CA GLU A 216 -15.79 8.23 9.46
C GLU A 216 -17.24 8.68 9.43
N LYS A 217 -17.51 9.82 8.79
CA LYS A 217 -18.89 10.29 8.59
C LYS A 217 -19.64 9.30 7.71
N ALA A 218 -19.02 8.92 6.61
CA ALA A 218 -19.56 7.97 5.67
C ALA A 218 -19.66 6.54 6.26
N GLU A 219 -18.76 6.16 7.17
CA GLU A 219 -18.82 4.93 7.96
C GLU A 219 -20.05 4.97 8.91
N TYR A 220 -20.21 6.04 9.69
CA TYR A 220 -21.34 6.23 10.58
C TYR A 220 -22.68 6.24 9.85
N ASP A 221 -22.82 7.05 8.81
CA ASP A 221 -24.06 7.22 8.05
C ASP A 221 -24.54 5.88 7.45
N ARG A 222 -23.61 5.03 7.00
CA ARG A 222 -23.91 3.66 6.55
C ARG A 222 -24.48 2.79 7.67
N THR A 223 -23.86 2.83 8.85
CA THR A 223 -24.37 2.07 10.01
C THR A 223 -25.73 2.59 10.49
N LEU A 224 -25.97 3.90 10.37
CA LEU A 224 -27.22 4.54 10.78
C LEU A 224 -28.37 4.23 9.81
N VAL A 225 -28.13 4.35 8.50
CA VAL A 225 -29.12 4.01 7.46
C VAL A 225 -29.39 2.51 7.44
N ASN A 226 -28.35 1.70 7.66
CA ASN A 226 -28.41 0.25 7.77
C ASN A 226 -29.17 -0.42 6.61
N ASN A 227 -28.84 -0.04 5.38
CA ASN A 227 -29.44 -0.60 4.17
C ASN A 227 -28.36 -1.22 3.28
N ALA A 228 -27.95 -2.44 3.60
CA ALA A 228 -26.88 -3.16 2.90
C ALA A 228 -27.16 -3.42 1.40
N SER A 229 -28.43 -3.38 0.97
CA SER A 229 -28.79 -3.55 -0.44
C SER A 229 -28.55 -2.29 -1.28
N ALA A 230 -28.68 -1.11 -0.68
CA ALA A 230 -28.52 0.18 -1.37
C ALA A 230 -27.15 0.83 -1.09
N TYR A 231 -26.64 0.67 0.13
CA TYR A 231 -25.41 1.29 0.63
C TYR A 231 -24.58 0.22 1.38
N PRO A 232 -23.99 -0.75 0.67
CA PRO A 232 -23.12 -1.73 1.30
C PRO A 232 -21.89 -1.06 1.92
N TRP A 233 -21.25 -1.75 2.86
CA TRP A 233 -19.90 -1.37 3.28
C TRP A 233 -18.94 -1.49 2.07
N TRP A 234 -17.89 -0.67 2.05
CA TRP A 234 -16.86 -0.78 1.00
C TRP A 234 -16.18 -2.14 0.99
N HIS A 235 -15.70 -2.56 -0.19
CA HIS A 235 -15.08 -3.88 -0.32
C HIS A 235 -14.09 -3.95 -1.48
N ASP A 236 -13.14 -4.87 -1.38
CA ASP A 236 -12.23 -5.22 -2.47
C ASP A 236 -12.81 -6.39 -3.29
N ALA A 237 -13.29 -6.11 -4.51
CA ALA A 237 -14.04 -7.04 -5.35
C ALA A 237 -15.22 -7.72 -4.62
N TYR A 238 -15.10 -8.97 -4.16
CA TYR A 238 -16.14 -9.62 -3.34
C TYR A 238 -15.66 -9.99 -1.94
N LEU A 239 -14.65 -9.29 -1.40
CA LEU A 239 -14.22 -9.47 -0.02
C LEU A 239 -15.00 -8.52 0.92
N PRO A 240 -16.10 -8.97 1.55
CA PRO A 240 -16.83 -8.13 2.50
C PRO A 240 -16.08 -8.00 3.83
N GLY A 241 -16.44 -6.98 4.60
CA GLY A 241 -16.07 -6.88 6.02
C GLY A 241 -14.61 -6.48 6.26
N GLN A 242 -14.01 -5.73 5.33
CA GLN A 242 -12.72 -5.07 5.56
C GLN A 242 -12.92 -3.63 5.97
N ASP A 243 -12.12 -3.21 6.93
CA ASP A 243 -11.88 -1.80 7.19
C ASP A 243 -11.35 -1.09 5.93
N LEU A 244 -11.77 0.16 5.71
CA LEU A 244 -11.40 0.91 4.51
C LEU A 244 -9.89 1.09 4.38
N LEU A 245 -9.20 1.36 5.50
CA LEU A 245 -7.75 1.54 5.50
C LEU A 245 -7.02 0.23 5.20
N GLN A 246 -7.60 -0.91 5.60
CA GLN A 246 -7.08 -2.22 5.18
C GLN A 246 -7.19 -2.36 3.66
N ILE A 247 -8.33 -2.02 3.05
CA ILE A 247 -8.53 -2.05 1.58
C ILE A 247 -7.47 -1.20 0.87
N PHE A 248 -7.22 0.02 1.35
CA PHE A 248 -6.17 0.90 0.83
C PHE A 248 -4.79 0.24 0.91
N LYS A 249 -4.41 -0.26 2.09
CA LYS A 249 -3.13 -0.93 2.28
C LYS A 249 -2.95 -2.14 1.36
N ASN A 250 -3.99 -2.95 1.20
CA ASN A 250 -3.95 -4.13 0.34
C ASN A 250 -3.66 -3.76 -1.11
N ASN A 251 -4.23 -2.64 -1.57
CA ASN A 251 -3.99 -2.14 -2.91
C ASN A 251 -2.64 -1.43 -3.08
N GLY A 252 -1.86 -1.26 -2.00
CA GLY A 252 -0.52 -0.65 -2.04
C GLY A 252 -0.49 0.83 -1.64
N MET A 253 -1.62 1.40 -1.24
CA MET A 253 -1.65 2.73 -0.64
C MET A 253 -1.02 2.69 0.76
N ASN A 254 -0.39 3.78 1.17
CA ASN A 254 0.45 3.80 2.37
C ASN A 254 0.31 5.07 3.19
N MET A 255 -0.67 5.92 2.89
CA MET A 255 -0.93 7.16 3.62
C MET A 255 -2.43 7.44 3.74
N VAL A 256 -2.83 8.13 4.80
CA VAL A 256 -4.12 8.84 4.88
C VAL A 256 -3.86 10.30 5.20
N ARG A 257 -4.77 11.18 4.77
CA ARG A 257 -4.83 12.55 5.23
C ARG A 257 -6.10 12.81 6.03
N VAL A 258 -5.94 13.61 7.09
CA VAL A 258 -7.01 14.12 7.95
C VAL A 258 -6.93 15.65 8.03
N ARG A 259 -8.07 16.30 8.21
CA ARG A 259 -8.28 17.76 8.25
C ARG A 259 -9.16 18.15 9.43
N PRO A 260 -8.69 18.00 10.69
CA PRO A 260 -9.50 18.30 11.85
C PRO A 260 -9.84 19.80 11.92
N ALA A 261 -11.11 20.10 12.09
CA ALA A 261 -11.61 21.44 12.36
C ALA A 261 -11.79 21.62 13.88
N SER A 262 -10.72 21.89 14.62
CA SER A 262 -10.79 21.76 16.09
C SER A 262 -11.66 22.81 16.79
N ILE A 263 -12.40 22.35 17.79
CA ILE A 263 -13.16 23.19 18.74
C ILE A 263 -12.61 23.01 20.16
N ASN A 264 -13.07 23.83 21.10
CA ASN A 264 -12.75 23.58 22.51
C ASN A 264 -13.49 22.32 22.99
N THR A 265 -12.75 21.26 23.30
CA THR A 265 -13.30 19.95 23.64
C THR A 265 -12.32 19.12 24.49
N THR A 266 -12.72 17.90 24.85
CA THR A 266 -11.82 16.87 25.38
C THR A 266 -11.98 15.62 24.54
N VAL A 267 -10.94 15.26 23.81
CA VAL A 267 -10.90 14.03 23.01
C VAL A 267 -10.61 12.87 23.95
N THR A 268 -11.43 11.83 23.90
CA THR A 268 -11.20 10.58 24.63
C THR A 268 -11.19 9.41 23.67
N HIS A 269 -10.05 8.73 23.57
CA HIS A 269 -9.83 7.61 22.65
C HIS A 269 -9.09 6.49 23.39
N HIS A 270 -9.61 5.25 23.31
CA HIS A 270 -9.17 4.08 24.08
C HIS A 270 -8.90 4.30 25.58
N GLY A 271 -9.66 5.21 26.22
CA GLY A 271 -9.55 5.51 27.65
C GLY A 271 -8.47 6.53 28.03
N GLU A 272 -7.72 7.06 27.06
CA GLU A 272 -6.87 8.24 27.22
C GLU A 272 -7.70 9.50 26.91
N SER A 273 -7.56 10.55 27.72
CA SER A 273 -8.26 11.84 27.53
C SER A 273 -7.27 12.98 27.38
N PHE A 274 -7.51 13.85 26.41
CA PHE A 274 -6.68 15.03 26.14
C PHE A 274 -7.57 16.23 25.85
N ALA A 275 -7.29 17.36 26.51
CA ALA A 275 -8.10 18.57 26.40
C ALA A 275 -7.57 19.46 25.27
N ILE A 276 -8.44 19.84 24.34
CA ILE A 276 -8.22 20.92 23.38
C ILE A 276 -8.92 22.17 23.91
N THR A 277 -8.14 23.16 24.32
CA THR A 277 -8.60 24.43 24.91
C THR A 277 -8.35 25.63 24.00
N THR A 278 -7.66 25.41 22.88
CA THR A 278 -7.28 26.45 21.93
C THR A 278 -7.90 26.23 20.55
N GLY A 279 -8.98 25.44 20.48
CA GLY A 279 -9.69 25.14 19.24
C GLY A 279 -10.14 26.44 18.53
N PRO A 280 -9.74 26.66 17.27
CA PRO A 280 -9.99 27.91 16.57
C PRO A 280 -11.46 28.08 16.13
N TYR A 281 -12.21 26.99 15.98
CA TYR A 281 -13.56 27.02 15.41
C TYR A 281 -14.68 26.96 16.45
N ASN A 282 -15.88 27.36 16.04
CA ASN A 282 -17.12 27.27 16.82
C ASN A 282 -18.35 26.92 15.95
N HIS A 283 -18.12 26.38 14.76
CA HIS A 283 -19.16 26.13 13.76
C HIS A 283 -19.87 24.78 13.92
N TYR A 284 -19.42 23.93 14.85
CA TYR A 284 -20.13 22.74 15.29
C TYR A 284 -20.05 22.54 16.81
N THR A 285 -20.92 21.68 17.33
CA THR A 285 -20.96 21.24 18.71
C THR A 285 -20.95 19.72 18.79
N LEU A 286 -20.47 19.19 19.91
CA LEU A 286 -20.52 17.76 20.23
C LEU A 286 -21.64 17.50 21.23
N ALA A 287 -22.20 16.28 21.24
CA ALA A 287 -23.18 15.90 22.24
C ALA A 287 -22.58 15.91 23.67
N ALA A 288 -23.43 15.79 24.70
CA ALA A 288 -22.95 15.70 26.08
C ALA A 288 -22.31 14.32 26.40
N PRO A 289 -21.31 14.25 27.30
CA PRO A 289 -20.61 13.02 27.68
C PRO A 289 -21.50 11.82 28.04
N PRO A 290 -21.09 10.57 27.70
CA PRO A 290 -19.87 10.25 26.97
C PRO A 290 -20.07 10.48 25.47
N ALA A 291 -19.58 11.62 24.98
CA ALA A 291 -19.57 12.00 23.59
C ALA A 291 -18.26 11.49 23.04
N THR A 292 -18.15 10.16 22.98
CA THR A 292 -17.05 9.43 22.33
C THR A 292 -17.32 9.33 20.83
N GLN A 293 -17.79 10.42 20.24
CA GLN A 293 -18.61 10.32 19.05
C GLN A 293 -17.78 10.30 17.77
N ILE A 294 -17.61 9.08 17.25
CA ILE A 294 -18.05 8.76 15.89
C ILE A 294 -19.35 9.56 15.63
N ILE A 295 -19.29 10.41 14.62
CA ILE A 295 -20.10 11.61 14.34
C ILE A 295 -21.58 11.55 14.76
N PRO A 296 -21.97 12.49 15.64
CA PRO A 296 -23.01 13.47 15.39
C PRO A 296 -22.54 14.83 15.95
N ALA A 297 -21.43 15.34 15.38
CA ALA A 297 -21.19 16.76 15.43
C ALA A 297 -22.42 17.46 14.81
N ALA A 298 -23.01 18.37 15.57
CA ALA A 298 -24.15 19.16 15.11
C ALA A 298 -23.64 20.55 14.73
N ALA A 299 -23.82 20.93 13.46
CA ALA A 299 -23.50 22.28 13.02
C ALA A 299 -24.27 23.32 13.86
N THR A 300 -23.60 24.42 14.19
CA THR A 300 -24.20 25.53 14.97
C THR A 300 -24.97 26.53 14.09
N GLY A 301 -25.08 26.25 12.79
CA GLY A 301 -25.76 27.09 11.78
C GLY A 301 -26.86 26.35 11.00
N SER A 302 -27.22 26.90 9.84
CA SER A 302 -28.12 26.25 8.89
C SER A 302 -27.47 25.04 8.23
N SER A 303 -28.28 24.06 7.81
CA SER A 303 -27.83 22.94 6.98
C SER A 303 -26.99 23.39 5.78
N GLY A 304 -25.89 22.70 5.51
CA GLY A 304 -24.90 23.04 4.49
C GLY A 304 -23.90 24.11 4.93
N SER A 305 -23.73 24.31 6.24
CA SER A 305 -22.70 25.21 6.78
C SER A 305 -21.37 24.48 6.98
N ALA A 306 -20.26 25.21 7.15
CA ALA A 306 -18.92 24.64 7.39
C ALA A 306 -18.90 23.53 8.47
N GLY A 307 -19.69 23.70 9.54
CA GLY A 307 -19.80 22.70 10.61
C GLY A 307 -20.42 21.36 10.19
N ASP A 308 -21.17 21.29 9.08
CA ASP A 308 -21.68 20.02 8.55
C ASP A 308 -20.57 19.22 7.82
N TYR A 309 -19.47 19.87 7.45
CA TYR A 309 -18.37 19.32 6.67
C TYR A 309 -17.08 19.16 7.48
N ALA A 310 -17.08 19.66 8.71
CA ALA A 310 -15.95 19.59 9.64
C ALA A 310 -15.65 18.14 10.06
N GLU A 311 -14.39 17.73 9.91
CA GLU A 311 -13.87 16.56 10.62
C GLU A 311 -13.62 16.92 12.09
N THR A 312 -14.05 16.07 13.01
CA THR A 312 -13.82 16.29 14.44
C THR A 312 -12.42 15.82 14.84
N ASP A 313 -11.87 16.42 15.91
CA ASP A 313 -10.58 15.99 16.48
C ASP A 313 -10.57 14.50 16.87
N TRP A 314 -11.72 13.96 17.29
CA TRP A 314 -11.85 12.55 17.62
C TRP A 314 -11.70 11.68 16.36
N SER A 315 -12.38 12.07 15.27
CA SER A 315 -12.34 11.34 13.99
C SER A 315 -10.97 11.35 13.34
N GLY A 316 -10.33 12.53 13.31
CA GLY A 316 -8.96 12.62 12.79
C GLY A 316 -7.98 11.75 13.59
N VAL A 317 -8.13 11.69 14.92
CA VAL A 317 -7.32 10.82 15.78
C VAL A 317 -7.58 9.33 15.54
N ASP A 318 -8.83 8.91 15.45
CA ASP A 318 -9.19 7.50 15.26
C ASP A 318 -8.65 6.97 13.91
N LEU A 319 -8.89 7.70 12.82
CA LEU A 319 -8.29 7.40 11.51
C LEU A 319 -6.76 7.37 11.55
N ALA A 320 -6.13 8.35 12.20
CA ALA A 320 -4.66 8.38 12.31
C ALA A 320 -4.13 7.19 13.10
N VAL A 321 -4.78 6.80 14.20
CA VAL A 321 -4.37 5.63 15.01
C VAL A 321 -4.56 4.34 14.20
N ARG A 322 -5.69 4.15 13.52
CA ARG A 322 -5.95 3.00 12.62
C ARG A 322 -4.89 2.91 11.52
N ALA A 323 -4.55 4.04 10.88
CA ALA A 323 -3.49 4.11 9.88
C ALA A 323 -2.13 3.68 10.46
N LYS A 324 -1.76 4.15 11.66
CA LYS A 324 -0.49 3.75 12.30
C LYS A 324 -0.47 2.27 12.69
N GLN A 325 -1.59 1.68 13.10
CA GLN A 325 -1.70 0.24 13.38
C GLN A 325 -1.54 -0.62 12.11
N LEU A 326 -1.78 -0.03 10.94
CA LEU A 326 -1.49 -0.59 9.62
C LEU A 326 -0.10 -0.23 9.08
N GLY A 327 0.73 0.49 9.83
CA GLY A 327 2.04 0.94 9.33
C GLY A 327 1.94 1.93 8.16
N MET A 328 0.80 2.62 8.02
CA MET A 328 0.59 3.69 7.05
C MET A 328 1.02 5.03 7.63
N SER A 329 1.43 5.95 6.78
CA SER A 329 1.73 7.33 7.12
C SER A 329 0.46 8.16 7.31
N VAL A 330 0.60 9.26 8.06
CA VAL A 330 -0.50 10.19 8.34
C VAL A 330 -0.07 11.60 7.94
N ASN A 331 -0.91 12.26 7.14
CA ASN A 331 -0.82 13.68 6.82
C ASN A 331 -1.91 14.45 7.58
N VAL A 332 -1.54 15.45 8.36
CA VAL A 332 -2.50 16.32 9.06
C VAL A 332 -2.46 17.70 8.41
N THR A 333 -3.56 18.11 7.76
CA THR A 333 -3.69 19.49 7.30
C THR A 333 -4.55 20.28 8.27
N LEU A 334 -3.96 21.31 8.86
CA LEU A 334 -4.66 22.18 9.82
C LEU A 334 -5.29 23.39 9.14
N PHE A 335 -6.30 23.96 9.80
CA PHE A 335 -7.01 25.18 9.40
C PHE A 335 -7.97 25.04 8.21
N TYR A 336 -8.48 23.84 7.97
CA TYR A 336 -9.64 23.64 7.10
C TYR A 336 -10.89 23.53 7.97
N ASP A 337 -11.87 24.43 7.78
CA ASP A 337 -13.07 24.49 8.62
C ASP A 337 -14.22 23.60 8.13
N GLY A 338 -14.00 22.87 7.02
CA GLY A 338 -15.02 22.14 6.28
C GLY A 338 -15.49 22.85 5.00
N TRP A 339 -15.08 24.10 4.77
CA TRP A 339 -15.48 24.88 3.60
C TRP A 339 -14.28 25.57 2.92
N ASN A 340 -13.55 26.40 3.66
CA ASN A 340 -12.47 27.21 3.11
C ASN A 340 -11.46 27.62 4.21
N THR A 341 -10.18 27.61 3.88
CA THR A 341 -9.10 28.09 4.76
C THR A 341 -9.01 29.62 4.87
N SER A 342 -9.62 30.37 3.94
CA SER A 342 -9.53 31.84 3.94
C SER A 342 -10.35 32.51 5.05
N ASP A 343 -11.35 31.82 5.60
CA ASP A 343 -12.22 32.38 6.63
C ASP A 343 -11.52 32.47 7.98
N THR A 344 -11.74 33.57 8.68
CA THR A 344 -11.20 33.73 10.05
C THR A 344 -11.95 32.78 10.99
N PRO A 345 -11.26 31.89 11.71
CA PRO A 345 -11.91 30.98 12.64
C PRO A 345 -12.74 31.72 13.67
N GLY A 346 -13.95 31.23 13.95
CA GLY A 346 -14.92 31.95 14.77
C GLY A 346 -14.44 32.39 16.15
N ASN A 347 -13.57 31.62 16.82
CA ASN A 347 -13.02 32.01 18.13
C ASN A 347 -11.90 33.06 18.03
N TRP A 348 -11.40 33.29 16.81
CA TRP A 348 -10.32 34.23 16.51
C TRP A 348 -10.83 35.50 15.82
N ALA A 349 -12.14 35.62 15.60
CA ALA A 349 -12.79 36.83 15.13
C ALA A 349 -12.40 38.06 15.98
N GLY A 350 -12.06 39.17 15.32
CA GLY A 350 -11.66 40.43 15.96
C GLY A 350 -10.28 40.41 16.64
N LYS A 351 -9.52 39.31 16.58
CA LYS A 351 -8.13 39.26 17.09
C LYS A 351 -7.21 40.06 16.18
N THR A 352 -6.15 40.60 16.78
CA THR A 352 -5.08 41.30 16.07
C THR A 352 -4.04 40.32 15.53
N VAL A 353 -3.29 40.73 14.50
CA VAL A 353 -2.15 39.94 13.99
C VAL A 353 -1.13 39.62 15.09
N ALA A 354 -0.91 40.54 16.04
CA ALA A 354 -0.01 40.33 17.18
C ALA A 354 -0.53 39.28 18.19
N GLN A 355 -1.85 39.08 18.26
CA GLN A 355 -2.48 38.04 19.08
C GLN A 355 -2.42 36.66 18.41
N LEU A 356 -2.44 36.63 17.08
CA LEU A 356 -2.32 35.38 16.32
C LEU A 356 -0.87 34.88 16.24
N SER A 357 0.06 35.79 15.93
CA SER A 357 1.48 35.48 15.73
C SER A 357 2.27 35.42 17.04
N GLY A 358 3.48 34.87 16.98
CA GLY A 358 4.43 34.79 18.09
C GLY A 358 4.77 33.36 18.53
N VAL A 359 5.87 33.21 19.28
CA VAL A 359 6.35 31.95 19.87
C VAL A 359 6.73 32.17 21.36
N PRO A 360 6.73 31.14 22.24
CA PRO A 360 6.86 31.29 23.70
C PRO A 360 8.23 31.74 24.25
N SER A 361 9.09 32.37 23.46
CA SER A 361 10.29 33.07 23.98
C SER A 361 9.98 34.48 24.51
N THR A 362 8.70 34.88 24.48
CA THR A 362 8.21 36.19 24.92
C THR A 362 7.20 36.02 26.06
N SER A 363 7.28 36.86 27.09
CA SER A 363 6.32 36.88 28.22
C SER A 363 4.85 37.04 27.78
N THR A 364 4.63 37.43 26.53
CA THR A 364 3.33 37.63 25.87
C THR A 364 2.51 36.37 25.62
N CYS A 365 3.10 35.18 25.41
CA CYS A 365 2.30 33.96 25.15
C CYS A 365 1.64 33.36 26.41
N THR A 366 1.99 33.84 27.60
CA THR A 366 1.33 33.47 28.88
C THR A 366 0.02 34.23 29.11
N VAL A 367 -0.25 35.27 28.32
CA VAL A 367 -1.49 36.04 28.38
C VAL A 367 -2.55 35.35 27.53
N ALA A 368 -3.69 35.03 28.15
CA ALA A 368 -4.83 34.43 27.45
C ALA A 368 -5.24 35.30 26.24
N GLY A 369 -5.29 34.67 25.05
CA GLY A 369 -5.63 35.35 23.80
C GLY A 369 -4.46 35.83 22.95
N ASN A 370 -3.21 35.47 23.29
CA ASN A 370 -2.00 35.70 22.48
C ASN A 370 -1.42 34.38 21.95
N CYS A 371 -0.55 34.47 20.93
CA CYS A 371 0.16 33.36 20.29
C CYS A 371 -0.80 32.22 19.85
N LEU A 372 -1.99 32.59 19.38
CA LEU A 372 -3.08 31.64 19.13
C LEU A 372 -2.71 30.57 18.11
N MET A 373 -1.98 30.96 17.06
CA MET A 373 -1.47 30.03 16.04
C MET A 373 -0.56 28.96 16.66
N TYR A 374 0.45 29.39 17.41
CA TYR A 374 1.39 28.49 18.07
C TYR A 374 0.68 27.55 19.06
N ASN A 375 -0.16 28.10 19.92
CA ASN A 375 -0.79 27.35 21.00
C ASN A 375 -1.70 26.25 20.46
N TYR A 376 -2.49 26.55 19.43
CA TYR A 376 -3.36 25.57 18.79
C TYR A 376 -2.57 24.47 18.09
N VAL A 377 -1.65 24.83 17.18
CA VAL A 377 -0.87 23.83 16.43
C VAL A 377 -0.10 22.89 17.38
N LYS A 378 0.47 23.43 18.46
CA LYS A 378 1.17 22.62 19.47
C LYS A 378 0.22 21.66 20.18
N GLN A 379 -0.91 22.16 20.67
CA GLN A 379 -1.89 21.36 21.41
C GLN A 379 -2.51 20.26 20.54
N GLU A 380 -2.76 20.55 19.26
CA GLU A 380 -3.30 19.58 18.31
C GLU A 380 -2.30 18.45 18.02
N LEU A 381 -1.03 18.77 17.76
CA LEU A 381 -0.03 17.72 17.55
C LEU A 381 0.27 16.91 18.83
N GLU A 382 0.21 17.54 19.99
CA GLU A 382 0.29 16.84 21.27
C GLU A 382 -0.87 15.86 21.49
N LEU A 383 -2.08 16.19 21.01
CA LEU A 383 -3.21 15.27 20.98
C LEU A 383 -2.88 14.02 20.14
N TYR A 384 -2.47 14.19 18.87
CA TYR A 384 -2.10 13.06 18.01
C TYR A 384 -0.98 12.21 18.61
N ARG A 385 0.05 12.85 19.19
CA ARG A 385 1.16 12.19 19.87
C ARG A 385 0.71 11.36 21.07
N ALA A 386 -0.13 11.96 21.92
CA ALA A 386 -0.67 11.30 23.10
C ALA A 386 -1.47 10.06 22.68
N MET A 387 -2.33 10.17 21.67
CA MET A 387 -3.25 9.09 21.27
C MET A 387 -2.57 7.97 20.47
N GLY A 388 -1.42 8.22 19.84
CA GLY A 388 -0.70 7.20 19.05
C GLY A 388 -0.76 7.39 17.54
N GLY A 389 -1.27 8.54 17.07
CA GLY A 389 -1.46 8.91 15.67
C GLY A 389 -0.45 9.95 15.15
N TRP A 390 0.76 10.03 15.70
CA TRP A 390 1.76 11.05 15.33
C TRP A 390 1.96 11.19 13.81
N PRO A 391 1.79 12.39 13.20
CA PRO A 391 1.87 12.55 11.76
C PRO A 391 3.27 12.36 11.18
N ASP A 392 3.32 11.99 9.91
CA ASP A 392 4.53 12.03 9.07
C ASP A 392 4.67 13.36 8.34
N VAL A 393 3.55 13.95 7.93
CA VAL A 393 3.45 15.22 7.22
C VAL A 393 2.44 16.11 7.96
N VAL A 394 2.77 17.40 8.07
CA VAL A 394 1.85 18.43 8.59
C VAL A 394 1.83 19.59 7.61
N ALA A 395 0.65 19.87 7.05
CA ALA A 395 0.42 21.04 6.22
C ALA A 395 -0.31 22.13 7.02
N ILE A 396 0.17 23.37 6.92
CA ILE A 396 -0.45 24.53 7.57
C ILE A 396 -1.29 25.32 6.56
N GLY A 397 -2.60 25.07 6.61
CA GLY A 397 -3.60 25.57 5.68
C GLY A 397 -3.87 24.61 4.53
N ASN A 398 -5.09 24.64 3.96
CA ASN A 398 -5.51 23.91 2.77
C ASN A 398 -5.64 24.90 1.60
N GLU A 399 -4.87 24.72 0.52
CA GLU A 399 -4.91 25.58 -0.68
C GLU A 399 -4.86 27.09 -0.40
N VAL A 400 -3.93 27.54 0.45
CA VAL A 400 -3.89 28.92 0.95
C VAL A 400 -3.31 29.93 -0.04
N THR A 401 -3.48 29.71 -1.34
CA THR A 401 -2.92 30.54 -2.42
C THR A 401 -3.40 31.98 -2.37
N SER A 402 -4.57 32.24 -1.79
CA SER A 402 -5.13 33.58 -1.58
C SER A 402 -4.85 34.18 -0.20
N GLY A 403 -4.32 33.39 0.75
CA GLY A 403 -4.13 33.79 2.14
C GLY A 403 -4.86 32.91 3.15
N MET A 404 -4.72 33.30 4.41
CA MET A 404 -5.48 32.79 5.55
C MET A 404 -6.14 33.97 6.27
N PHE A 405 -7.26 33.73 6.94
CA PHE A 405 -7.88 34.66 7.88
C PHE A 405 -8.20 36.04 7.29
N ASN A 406 -9.26 36.10 6.49
CA ASN A 406 -9.75 37.31 5.84
C ASN A 406 -10.22 38.40 6.83
N THR A 407 -10.27 39.66 6.38
CA THR A 407 -10.69 40.83 7.18
C THR A 407 -12.14 41.24 6.97
N GLY A 408 -12.93 40.46 6.23
CA GLY A 408 -14.28 40.83 5.84
C GLY A 408 -15.30 40.71 6.98
N GLY A 409 -16.16 41.72 7.14
CA GLY A 409 -17.32 41.66 8.04
C GLY A 409 -16.99 41.75 9.54
N THR A 410 -18.00 41.58 10.39
CA THR A 410 -17.87 41.61 11.87
C THR A 410 -17.09 40.41 12.44
N ALA A 411 -16.70 39.44 11.61
CA ALA A 411 -16.00 38.22 11.98
C ALA A 411 -14.51 38.20 11.57
N GLY A 412 -14.03 39.19 10.81
CA GLY A 412 -12.64 39.22 10.34
C GLY A 412 -11.60 39.65 11.39
N LEU A 413 -10.32 39.54 11.02
CA LEU A 413 -9.21 40.02 11.86
C LEU A 413 -9.19 41.54 12.02
N SER A 414 -8.72 42.00 13.19
CA SER A 414 -8.48 43.41 13.47
C SER A 414 -7.09 43.82 12.99
N GLY A 415 -7.03 44.74 12.02
CA GLY A 415 -5.77 45.36 11.58
C GLY A 415 -5.04 44.73 10.39
N GLY A 416 -5.64 43.78 9.66
CA GLY A 416 -5.13 43.31 8.35
C GLY A 416 -5.35 41.82 8.07
N ALA A 417 -5.39 41.44 6.78
CA ALA A 417 -5.58 40.05 6.33
C ALA A 417 -4.24 39.35 6.14
N CYS A 418 -4.20 38.04 6.33
CA CYS A 418 -2.98 37.25 6.18
C CYS A 418 -2.87 36.70 4.76
N ASN A 419 -2.80 37.63 3.80
CA ASN A 419 -2.70 37.33 2.38
C ASN A 419 -1.33 36.75 2.00
N THR A 420 -1.35 35.90 0.99
CA THR A 420 -0.18 35.43 0.26
C THR A 420 0.21 36.39 -0.88
N ASN A 421 1.36 36.12 -1.51
CA ASN A 421 1.82 36.75 -2.75
C ASN A 421 2.91 35.87 -3.37
N ASN A 422 3.44 36.24 -4.53
CA ASN A 422 4.52 35.48 -5.19
C ASN A 422 5.85 35.48 -4.42
N ASN A 423 6.03 36.33 -3.41
CA ASN A 423 7.23 36.34 -2.56
C ASN A 423 7.05 35.50 -1.29
N GLY A 424 6.20 34.47 -1.29
CA GLY A 424 6.01 33.59 -0.12
C GLY A 424 4.99 34.08 0.91
N GLY A 425 4.47 35.31 0.75
CA GLY A 425 3.36 35.84 1.55
C GLY A 425 3.57 37.26 2.10
N GLY A 426 2.49 37.83 2.65
CA GLY A 426 2.54 39.10 3.38
C GLY A 426 3.06 38.93 4.80
N SER A 427 3.34 40.05 5.49
CA SER A 427 3.93 40.05 6.84
C SER A 427 3.12 39.25 7.87
N CYS A 428 1.77 39.34 7.85
CA CYS A 428 0.95 38.51 8.72
C CYS A 428 1.11 37.02 8.39
N PHE A 429 0.94 36.63 7.12
CA PHE A 429 0.99 35.24 6.69
C PHE A 429 2.33 34.59 7.07
N ILE A 430 3.45 35.27 6.80
CA ILE A 430 4.78 34.81 7.20
C ILE A 430 4.88 34.62 8.72
N ALA A 431 4.37 35.57 9.50
CA ALA A 431 4.47 35.52 10.96
C ALA A 431 3.67 34.37 11.57
N ILE A 432 2.46 34.09 11.07
CA ILE A 432 1.65 32.96 11.54
C ILE A 432 2.24 31.63 11.07
N GLN A 433 2.76 31.54 9.83
CA GLN A 433 3.40 30.32 9.34
C GLN A 433 4.63 29.96 10.18
N LYS A 434 5.50 30.94 10.49
CA LYS A 434 6.64 30.71 11.41
C LYS A 434 6.23 30.24 12.81
N ALA A 435 5.15 30.81 13.36
CA ALA A 435 4.62 30.39 14.65
C ALA A 435 4.12 28.94 14.62
N ALA A 436 3.42 28.55 13.56
CA ALA A 436 2.97 27.18 13.35
C ALA A 436 4.15 26.21 13.22
N MET A 437 5.14 26.50 12.38
CA MET A 437 6.29 25.60 12.20
C MET A 437 7.10 25.42 13.49
N GLN A 438 7.25 26.47 14.30
CA GLN A 438 7.88 26.32 15.62
C GLN A 438 7.03 25.45 16.56
N ALA A 439 5.71 25.60 16.54
CA ALA A 439 4.81 24.77 17.35
C ALA A 439 4.92 23.28 16.98
N ILE A 440 5.13 22.96 15.70
CA ILE A 440 5.39 21.59 15.24
C ILE A 440 6.66 21.03 15.88
N ALA A 441 7.77 21.76 15.80
CA ALA A 441 9.03 21.34 16.39
C ALA A 441 8.96 21.20 17.93
N ASP A 442 8.24 22.11 18.59
CA ASP A 442 8.10 22.09 20.04
C ASP A 442 7.18 20.94 20.51
N ALA A 443 6.08 20.66 19.80
CA ALA A 443 5.23 19.50 20.08
C ALA A 443 5.98 18.16 19.94
N ALA A 444 6.92 18.07 18.99
CA ALA A 444 7.74 16.89 18.78
C ALA A 444 8.74 16.66 19.92
N SER A 445 9.30 17.73 20.47
CA SER A 445 10.34 17.69 21.49
C SER A 445 9.84 17.82 22.94
N ASP A 446 8.57 18.17 23.14
CA ASP A 446 8.00 18.35 24.49
C ASP A 446 8.00 17.03 25.28
N THR A 447 8.50 17.09 26.51
CA THR A 447 8.54 15.97 27.47
C THR A 447 7.98 16.36 28.83
N SER A 448 7.36 17.54 28.93
CA SER A 448 6.80 18.10 30.17
C SER A 448 5.53 17.37 30.62
N ASN A 449 4.75 16.83 29.68
CA ASN A 449 3.58 16.03 29.96
C ASN A 449 3.90 14.53 29.76
N PRO A 450 3.83 13.69 30.81
CA PRO A 450 4.15 12.27 30.70
C PRO A 450 3.22 11.49 29.75
N ASN A 451 2.00 11.99 29.50
CA ASN A 451 1.06 11.36 28.56
C ASN A 451 1.53 11.46 27.10
N LEU A 452 2.46 12.35 26.77
CA LEU A 452 3.02 12.49 25.41
C LEU A 452 4.07 11.41 25.08
N GLY A 453 4.55 10.66 26.07
CA GLY A 453 5.65 9.73 25.89
C GLY A 453 6.99 10.43 25.56
N PRO A 454 8.00 9.70 25.06
CA PRO A 454 9.29 10.27 24.69
C PRO A 454 9.18 11.21 23.48
N ALA A 455 10.14 12.14 23.34
CA ALA A 455 10.24 13.01 22.16
C ALA A 455 10.26 12.18 20.87
N LEU A 456 9.67 12.73 19.82
CA LEU A 456 9.57 12.10 18.50
C LEU A 456 10.28 12.97 17.46
N PRO A 457 10.74 12.38 16.34
CA PRO A 457 11.17 13.15 15.18
C PRO A 457 10.04 14.04 14.69
N ALA A 458 10.35 15.30 14.39
CA ALA A 458 9.38 16.23 13.83
C ALA A 458 8.85 15.71 12.47
N PRO A 459 7.54 15.91 12.18
CA PRO A 459 6.98 15.61 10.87
C PRO A 459 7.57 16.53 9.80
N ILE A 460 7.42 16.13 8.55
CA ILE A 460 7.68 16.98 7.39
C ILE A 460 6.67 18.12 7.41
N SER A 461 7.14 19.37 7.47
CA SER A 461 6.27 20.54 7.46
C SER A 461 6.19 21.19 6.08
N CYS A 462 4.99 21.59 5.68
CA CYS A 462 4.78 22.35 4.45
C CYS A 462 3.59 23.32 4.56
N ILE A 463 3.41 24.12 3.51
CA ILE A 463 2.22 24.95 3.30
C ILE A 463 1.53 24.37 2.06
N HIS A 464 0.23 24.12 2.10
CA HIS A 464 -0.47 23.59 0.93
C HIS A 464 -1.01 24.71 0.03
N ILE A 465 -0.64 24.68 -1.25
CA ILE A 465 -0.92 25.72 -2.25
C ILE A 465 -1.56 25.11 -3.51
N THR A 466 -2.43 25.85 -4.21
CA THR A 466 -2.96 25.45 -5.52
C THR A 466 -1.90 25.44 -6.64
N GLY A 467 -2.01 24.50 -7.58
CA GLY A 467 -1.06 24.33 -8.70
C GLY A 467 -1.13 25.38 -9.82
N ASP A 468 -1.96 26.42 -9.72
CA ASP A 468 -2.16 27.43 -10.76
C ASP A 468 -1.14 28.59 -10.74
N ARG A 469 -0.27 28.65 -9.73
CA ARG A 469 0.73 29.72 -9.52
C ARG A 469 2.13 29.30 -10.00
N ASP A 470 3.03 30.27 -10.21
CA ASP A 470 4.48 30.00 -10.24
C ASP A 470 4.93 29.59 -8.82
N LEU A 471 4.85 28.29 -8.55
CA LEU A 471 5.08 27.69 -7.25
C LEU A 471 6.54 27.76 -6.83
N TYR A 472 7.47 27.58 -7.78
CA TYR A 472 8.88 27.84 -7.54
C TYR A 472 9.10 29.21 -6.88
N THR A 473 8.59 30.27 -7.51
CA THR A 473 8.83 31.65 -7.03
C THR A 473 8.21 31.87 -5.66
N TYR A 474 7.01 31.31 -5.43
CA TYR A 474 6.38 31.36 -4.11
C TYR A 474 7.23 30.69 -3.03
N TYR A 475 7.62 29.43 -3.24
CA TYR A 475 8.35 28.67 -2.23
C TYR A 475 9.75 29.23 -2.02
N PHE A 476 10.43 29.69 -3.07
CA PHE A 476 11.67 30.45 -2.94
C PHE A 476 11.48 31.70 -2.06
N GLY A 477 10.38 32.43 -2.26
CA GLY A 477 10.00 33.54 -1.40
C GLY A 477 9.77 33.12 0.05
N ALA A 478 9.03 32.03 0.27
CA ALA A 478 8.69 31.56 1.61
C ALA A 478 9.94 31.11 2.39
N THR A 479 10.79 30.29 1.77
CA THR A 479 11.94 29.66 2.43
C THR A 479 13.16 30.58 2.41
N THR A 480 13.60 31.03 1.24
CA THR A 480 14.84 31.78 1.08
C THR A 480 14.71 33.25 1.48
N THR A 481 13.62 33.91 1.06
CA THR A 481 13.45 35.36 1.33
C THR A 481 12.91 35.60 2.73
N ASN A 482 11.90 34.83 3.15
CA ASN A 482 11.22 35.07 4.42
C ASN A 482 11.66 34.14 5.55
N GLY A 483 12.43 33.08 5.28
CA GLY A 483 12.93 32.17 6.31
C GLY A 483 11.82 31.39 7.01
N VAL A 484 10.76 30.99 6.30
CA VAL A 484 9.78 30.02 6.81
C VAL A 484 10.42 28.62 6.74
N PRO A 485 10.52 27.88 7.86
CA PRO A 485 11.20 26.58 7.88
C PRO A 485 10.26 25.49 7.34
N LEU A 486 10.29 25.32 6.02
CA LEU A 486 9.56 24.28 5.32
C LEU A 486 10.50 23.13 4.95
N ASP A 487 9.96 21.92 5.03
CA ASP A 487 10.66 20.69 4.66
C ASP A 487 10.28 20.20 3.26
N ALA A 488 9.12 20.59 2.76
CA ALA A 488 8.59 20.17 1.46
C ALA A 488 7.76 21.28 0.78
N VAL A 489 7.65 21.16 -0.54
CA VAL A 489 6.64 21.80 -1.38
C VAL A 489 5.39 20.93 -1.33
N CYS A 490 4.25 21.54 -1.00
CA CYS A 490 2.96 20.85 -0.99
C CYS A 490 1.97 21.57 -1.92
N GLU A 491 1.50 20.88 -2.95
CA GLU A 491 0.70 21.51 -4.00
C GLU A 491 -0.46 20.63 -4.46
N SER A 492 -1.58 21.22 -4.86
CA SER A 492 -2.67 20.47 -5.50
C SER A 492 -2.40 20.24 -6.97
N TYR A 493 -2.75 19.06 -7.49
CA TYR A 493 -2.71 18.78 -8.92
C TYR A 493 -3.99 18.15 -9.45
N TYR A 494 -4.79 18.98 -10.12
CA TYR A 494 -5.94 18.54 -10.90
C TYR A 494 -5.74 18.94 -12.36
N PRO A 495 -5.60 17.99 -13.30
CA PRO A 495 -5.20 18.30 -14.67
C PRO A 495 -6.20 19.22 -15.39
N GLY A 496 -7.50 19.10 -15.06
CA GLY A 496 -8.54 19.97 -15.59
C GLY A 496 -8.36 21.46 -15.26
N TRP A 497 -7.76 21.80 -14.11
CA TRP A 497 -7.53 23.20 -13.73
C TRP A 497 -6.07 23.61 -13.89
N HIS A 498 -5.14 22.77 -13.46
CA HIS A 498 -3.72 23.13 -13.36
C HIS A 498 -2.96 22.87 -14.67
N GLY A 499 -3.53 22.06 -15.56
CA GLY A 499 -3.01 21.80 -16.89
C GLY A 499 -2.45 20.40 -17.07
N ALA A 500 -1.99 20.17 -18.30
CA ALA A 500 -1.48 18.88 -18.76
C ALA A 500 -0.29 18.37 -17.92
N THR A 501 -0.19 17.05 -17.78
CA THR A 501 0.91 16.40 -17.06
C THR A 501 2.22 16.55 -17.82
N THR A 502 2.20 16.38 -19.15
CA THR A 502 3.38 16.41 -20.03
C THR A 502 3.27 17.42 -21.17
N GLN A 503 4.40 17.73 -21.81
CA GLN A 503 4.43 18.63 -22.98
C GLN A 503 3.63 18.07 -24.17
N ALA A 504 3.64 16.75 -24.38
CA ALA A 504 2.89 16.11 -25.46
C ALA A 504 1.37 16.31 -25.28
N GLN A 505 0.88 16.12 -24.05
CA GLN A 505 -0.52 16.38 -23.69
C GLN A 505 -0.88 17.86 -23.91
N TYR A 506 -0.01 18.77 -23.49
CA TYR A 506 -0.20 20.21 -23.71
C TYR A 506 -0.26 20.60 -25.19
N ASN A 507 0.62 20.03 -26.02
CA ASN A 507 0.67 20.31 -27.46
C ASN A 507 -0.62 19.87 -28.17
N TRP A 508 -1.21 18.76 -27.72
CA TRP A 508 -2.47 18.24 -28.24
C TRP A 508 -3.66 19.14 -27.87
N PHE A 509 -3.81 19.44 -26.58
CA PHE A 509 -4.84 20.37 -26.11
C PHE A 509 -4.45 21.00 -24.78
N HIS A 510 -4.67 22.31 -24.68
CA HIS A 510 -4.61 23.05 -23.44
C HIS A 510 -5.59 24.22 -23.49
N THR A 511 -5.99 24.70 -22.32
CA THR A 511 -6.66 25.99 -22.20
C THR A 511 -5.66 27.10 -21.85
N SER A 512 -5.95 28.33 -22.27
CA SER A 512 -5.08 29.47 -22.00
C SER A 512 -4.90 29.68 -20.49
N GLY A 513 -3.66 29.66 -20.00
CA GLY A 513 -3.30 29.96 -18.61
C GLY A 513 -2.95 28.72 -17.76
N GLN A 514 -3.09 27.52 -18.30
CA GLN A 514 -2.64 26.27 -17.68
C GLN A 514 -1.12 26.11 -17.77
N GLN A 515 -0.51 25.47 -16.76
CA GLN A 515 0.90 25.13 -16.74
C GLN A 515 1.10 23.63 -17.04
N ILE A 516 2.35 23.21 -17.24
CA ILE A 516 2.68 21.81 -17.49
C ILE A 516 3.35 21.26 -16.22
N ALA A 517 2.81 20.18 -15.67
CA ALA A 517 3.24 19.64 -14.39
C ALA A 517 4.72 19.20 -14.39
N GLU A 518 5.12 18.39 -15.38
CA GLU A 518 6.47 17.83 -15.49
C GLU A 518 7.62 18.87 -15.41
N PRO A 519 7.66 19.93 -16.24
CA PRO A 519 8.72 20.93 -16.14
C PRO A 519 8.62 21.79 -14.87
N ASN A 520 7.43 21.98 -14.30
CA ASN A 520 7.27 22.69 -13.02
C ASN A 520 7.88 21.89 -11.87
N PHE A 521 7.52 20.62 -11.74
CA PHE A 521 8.12 19.72 -10.75
C PHE A 521 9.63 19.62 -10.95
N GLY A 522 10.09 19.54 -12.20
CA GLY A 522 11.51 19.53 -12.54
C GLY A 522 12.24 20.79 -12.08
N ARG A 523 11.66 21.97 -12.30
CA ARG A 523 12.22 23.25 -11.87
C ARG A 523 12.25 23.36 -10.35
N GLU A 524 11.17 23.02 -9.67
CA GLU A 524 11.09 23.04 -8.20
C GLU A 524 12.12 22.11 -7.56
N ALA A 525 12.22 20.87 -8.04
CA ALA A 525 13.18 19.89 -7.57
C ALA A 525 14.64 20.35 -7.76
N THR A 526 14.97 20.90 -8.93
CA THR A 526 16.36 21.27 -9.27
C THR A 526 16.80 22.61 -8.70
N GLU A 527 15.89 23.59 -8.60
CA GLU A 527 16.23 24.96 -8.18
C GLU A 527 15.91 25.23 -6.70
N LEU A 528 14.90 24.59 -6.08
CA LEU A 528 14.64 24.71 -4.63
C LEU A 528 15.38 23.64 -3.82
N GLY A 529 15.54 22.44 -4.37
CA GLY A 529 16.12 21.29 -3.66
C GLY A 529 15.26 20.76 -2.51
N LEU A 530 13.98 21.12 -2.48
CA LEU A 530 12.99 20.56 -1.54
C LEU A 530 12.23 19.43 -2.21
N PRO A 531 11.80 18.40 -1.44
CA PRO A 531 10.87 17.43 -1.96
C PRO A 531 9.51 18.04 -2.27
N ILE A 532 8.81 17.44 -3.23
CA ILE A 532 7.49 17.86 -3.73
C ILE A 532 6.48 16.79 -3.36
N PHE A 533 5.35 17.19 -2.81
CA PHE A 533 4.24 16.31 -2.49
C PHE A 533 2.94 16.89 -3.06
N ASN A 534 2.30 16.14 -3.97
CA ASN A 534 1.00 16.52 -4.47
C ASN A 534 -0.07 16.17 -3.41
N ILE A 535 -0.66 17.21 -2.83
CA ILE A 535 -1.73 17.15 -1.84
C ILE A 535 -3.02 17.57 -2.55
N GLU A 536 -4.04 16.73 -2.55
CA GLU A 536 -5.28 16.91 -3.33
C GLU A 536 -5.09 16.72 -4.83
N ASP A 537 -5.07 15.45 -5.24
CA ASP A 537 -5.11 15.04 -6.63
C ASP A 537 -6.46 14.39 -7.00
N GLY A 538 -6.79 14.45 -8.29
CA GLY A 538 -7.94 13.77 -8.86
C GLY A 538 -8.09 14.10 -10.35
N VAL A 539 -8.75 13.22 -11.11
CA VAL A 539 -9.02 13.47 -12.55
C VAL A 539 -10.28 14.30 -12.79
N SER A 540 -11.20 14.34 -11.83
CA SER A 540 -12.42 15.14 -11.89
C SER A 540 -13.10 15.24 -10.53
N TYR A 541 -13.72 16.39 -10.23
CA TYR A 541 -14.31 16.65 -8.90
C TYR A 541 -15.85 16.70 -8.90
N ALA A 542 -16.52 17.00 -10.02
CA ALA A 542 -17.98 17.17 -10.01
C ALA A 542 -18.64 17.26 -11.40
N LEU A 543 -19.84 16.68 -11.52
CA LEU A 543 -20.80 16.97 -12.59
C LEU A 543 -21.48 18.32 -12.33
N GLN A 544 -21.62 19.15 -13.38
CA GLN A 544 -22.29 20.46 -13.31
C GLN A 544 -23.73 20.37 -12.78
N SER A 545 -24.39 19.23 -12.95
CA SER A 545 -25.75 18.96 -12.49
C SER A 545 -25.91 18.94 -10.97
N LEU A 546 -24.82 18.79 -10.21
CA LEU A 546 -24.86 18.67 -8.74
C LEU A 546 -24.36 19.93 -8.02
N TYR A 547 -23.39 20.68 -8.59
CA TYR A 547 -22.71 21.77 -7.86
C TYR A 547 -22.72 23.15 -8.55
N GLY A 548 -23.49 23.33 -9.64
CA GLY A 548 -23.59 24.62 -10.34
C GLY A 548 -22.36 25.04 -11.16
N THR A 549 -21.18 24.50 -10.84
CA THR A 549 -19.94 24.54 -11.61
C THR A 549 -19.42 23.11 -11.79
N ALA A 550 -19.20 22.66 -13.03
CA ALA A 550 -18.44 21.42 -13.25
C ALA A 550 -16.96 21.70 -12.98
N SER A 551 -16.27 20.69 -12.44
CA SER A 551 -14.83 20.59 -12.63
C SER A 551 -14.55 20.69 -14.13
N PRO A 552 -13.66 21.59 -14.61
CA PRO A 552 -13.14 21.46 -15.94
C PRO A 552 -12.62 20.03 -16.06
N GLN A 553 -13.11 19.30 -17.06
CA GLN A 553 -12.61 17.98 -17.35
C GLN A 553 -11.28 18.16 -18.08
N ASP A 554 -10.26 17.44 -17.65
CA ASP A 554 -9.08 17.35 -18.48
C ASP A 554 -9.50 16.67 -19.81
N PRO A 555 -9.20 17.28 -20.96
CA PRO A 555 -9.71 16.79 -22.22
C PRO A 555 -8.98 15.53 -22.70
N TRP A 556 -7.75 15.32 -22.24
CA TRP A 556 -6.97 14.11 -22.51
C TRP A 556 -7.59 12.91 -21.79
N TYR A 557 -8.11 13.11 -20.57
CA TYR A 557 -8.77 12.06 -19.81
C TYR A 557 -10.32 12.09 -19.86
N GLY A 558 -10.95 13.10 -20.49
CA GLY A 558 -12.36 13.43 -20.18
C GLY A 558 -13.25 14.21 -21.18
N ILE A 559 -13.08 14.18 -22.50
CA ILE A 559 -14.11 14.77 -23.42
C ILE A 559 -15.25 13.78 -23.76
N ASN A 560 -16.49 14.12 -23.30
CA ASN A 560 -17.84 13.76 -23.80
C ASN A 560 -18.16 12.25 -24.02
N PRO A 561 -19.44 11.83 -24.23
CA PRO A 561 -19.87 10.45 -23.96
C PRO A 561 -18.98 9.36 -24.57
N PRO A 562 -18.53 8.40 -23.74
CA PRO A 562 -19.05 8.11 -22.41
C PRO A 562 -18.28 8.76 -21.23
N GLY A 563 -17.75 9.98 -21.31
CA GLY A 563 -17.17 10.65 -20.11
C GLY A 563 -15.95 9.92 -19.50
N PRO A 564 -15.48 10.29 -18.30
CA PRO A 564 -14.38 9.57 -17.65
C PRO A 564 -14.80 8.13 -17.37
N SER A 565 -13.98 7.17 -17.82
CA SER A 565 -14.14 5.75 -17.54
C SER A 565 -13.13 5.28 -16.49
N PRO A 566 -13.39 4.18 -15.76
CA PRO A 566 -12.43 3.59 -14.83
C PRO A 566 -11.03 3.38 -15.44
N ALA A 567 -10.98 3.00 -16.72
CA ALA A 567 -9.73 2.80 -17.46
C ALA A 567 -8.95 4.11 -17.68
N LEU A 568 -9.63 5.19 -18.07
CA LEU A 568 -8.99 6.49 -18.30
C LEU A 568 -8.49 7.12 -16.99
N THR A 569 -9.27 6.98 -15.91
CA THR A 569 -8.87 7.42 -14.58
C THR A 569 -7.65 6.65 -14.08
N ARG A 570 -7.60 5.33 -14.33
CA ARG A 570 -6.42 4.50 -14.05
C ARG A 570 -5.21 4.99 -14.86
N GLN A 571 -5.37 5.24 -16.16
CA GLN A 571 -4.28 5.73 -17.02
C GLN A 571 -3.73 7.07 -16.53
N ALA A 572 -4.60 8.02 -16.15
CA ALA A 572 -4.16 9.31 -15.63
C ALA A 572 -3.24 9.19 -14.41
N MET A 573 -3.54 8.26 -13.50
CA MET A 573 -2.69 8.01 -12.33
C MET A 573 -1.39 7.28 -12.69
N ILE A 574 -1.37 6.45 -13.73
CA ILE A 574 -0.14 5.84 -14.25
C ILE A 574 0.77 6.93 -14.83
N ASP A 575 0.21 7.84 -15.64
CA ASP A 575 0.95 8.94 -16.28
C ASP A 575 1.50 9.91 -15.22
N LEU A 576 0.66 10.33 -14.28
CA LEU A 576 1.07 11.19 -13.17
C LEU A 576 2.17 10.55 -12.33
N ASN A 577 1.99 9.29 -11.90
CA ASN A 577 3.01 8.57 -11.16
C ASN A 577 4.33 8.48 -11.96
N THR A 578 4.26 8.27 -13.26
CA THR A 578 5.45 8.21 -14.13
C THR A 578 6.20 9.55 -14.14
N VAL A 579 5.50 10.66 -14.32
CA VAL A 579 6.08 12.01 -14.28
C VAL A 579 6.71 12.29 -12.92
N GLN A 580 5.98 12.00 -11.84
CA GLN A 580 6.46 12.18 -10.46
C GLN A 580 7.73 11.36 -10.18
N LYS A 581 7.77 10.08 -10.59
CA LYS A 581 8.94 9.21 -10.39
C LYS A 581 10.16 9.66 -11.19
N ASN A 582 9.95 10.34 -12.31
CA ASN A 582 11.01 10.87 -13.18
C ASN A 582 11.53 12.25 -12.75
N VAL A 583 10.94 12.88 -11.73
CA VAL A 583 11.42 14.17 -11.20
C VAL A 583 12.89 14.04 -10.77
N PRO A 584 13.77 14.98 -11.18
CA PRO A 584 15.19 14.94 -10.88
C PRO A 584 15.50 14.79 -9.38
N ASN A 585 16.63 14.13 -9.09
CA ASN A 585 17.11 13.86 -7.74
C ASN A 585 16.11 13.08 -6.86
N HIS A 586 15.11 12.42 -7.46
CA HIS A 586 14.10 11.64 -6.75
C HIS A 586 13.28 12.45 -5.75
N LEU A 587 13.12 13.76 -5.97
CA LEU A 587 12.51 14.68 -5.02
C LEU A 587 10.99 14.64 -4.99
N HIS A 588 10.32 14.00 -5.94
CA HIS A 588 8.89 13.79 -5.78
C HIS A 588 8.61 12.71 -4.73
N MET A 589 7.87 13.10 -3.70
CA MET A 589 7.51 12.25 -2.57
C MET A 589 6.14 11.61 -2.70
N GLY A 590 5.38 11.92 -3.75
CA GLY A 590 4.17 11.17 -4.13
C GLY A 590 2.91 12.00 -4.15
N MET A 591 1.77 11.35 -3.99
CA MET A 591 0.44 11.92 -4.20
C MET A 591 -0.58 11.43 -3.19
N GLU A 592 -1.64 12.19 -3.01
CA GLU A 592 -2.86 11.76 -2.34
C GLU A 592 -4.12 12.13 -3.12
N TRP A 593 -5.06 11.20 -3.20
CA TRP A 593 -6.36 11.45 -3.82
C TRP A 593 -7.27 12.22 -2.88
N TRP A 594 -8.00 13.21 -3.38
CA TRP A 594 -8.96 13.96 -2.56
C TRP A 594 -10.30 13.22 -2.41
N ALA A 595 -10.65 12.83 -1.17
CA ALA A 595 -11.94 12.23 -0.80
C ALA A 595 -12.39 11.06 -1.70
N GLY A 596 -11.46 10.18 -2.06
CA GLY A 596 -11.66 9.11 -3.03
C GLY A 596 -12.60 8.01 -2.56
N GLU A 597 -12.84 7.93 -1.26
CA GLU A 597 -13.79 7.03 -0.59
C GLU A 597 -15.24 7.48 -0.65
N ALA A 598 -15.47 8.76 -0.95
CA ALA A 598 -16.75 9.41 -0.77
C ALA A 598 -17.77 9.01 -1.85
N THR A 599 -18.62 8.02 -1.51
CA THR A 599 -19.73 7.55 -2.35
C THR A 599 -21.09 7.91 -1.72
N SER A 600 -22.13 7.93 -2.55
CA SER A 600 -23.47 8.43 -2.20
C SER A 600 -24.19 7.59 -1.14
N ILE A 601 -24.84 8.25 -0.18
CA ILE A 601 -25.71 7.65 0.84
C ILE A 601 -26.95 8.53 0.97
N VAL A 602 -28.13 7.95 0.76
CA VAL A 602 -29.42 8.68 0.88
C VAL A 602 -30.32 7.93 1.85
N GLY A 603 -30.96 8.65 2.77
CA GLY A 603 -31.91 8.03 3.67
C GLY A 603 -32.65 9.01 4.56
N THR A 604 -33.92 8.68 4.87
CA THR A 604 -34.73 9.48 5.81
C THR A 604 -34.15 9.51 7.22
N ALA A 605 -33.25 8.58 7.56
CA ALA A 605 -32.54 8.51 8.83
C ALA A 605 -31.37 9.51 8.96
N LEU A 606 -30.88 10.09 7.85
CA LEU A 606 -29.72 11.00 7.84
C LEU A 606 -30.07 12.46 8.17
N GLY A 607 -31.36 12.83 8.20
CA GLY A 607 -31.78 14.19 8.50
C GLY A 607 -31.22 15.22 7.49
N PRO A 608 -30.83 16.43 7.91
CA PRO A 608 -30.25 17.44 7.02
C PRO A 608 -28.90 17.03 6.42
N LEU A 609 -28.20 16.02 6.96
CA LEU A 609 -26.83 15.60 6.60
C LEU A 609 -26.70 14.93 5.21
N ASN A 610 -27.71 15.04 4.35
CA ASN A 610 -27.84 14.30 3.10
C ASN A 610 -26.86 14.82 2.01
N ASP A 611 -26.24 13.91 1.25
CA ASP A 611 -25.56 14.16 -0.03
C ASP A 611 -24.35 15.12 -0.04
N TYR A 612 -23.73 15.39 1.11
CA TYR A 612 -22.87 16.57 1.22
C TYR A 612 -21.49 16.51 0.55
N TRP A 613 -20.98 15.31 0.21
CA TRP A 613 -19.78 15.16 -0.61
C TRP A 613 -19.81 13.86 -1.39
N VAL A 614 -20.62 13.82 -2.45
CA VAL A 614 -20.41 12.82 -3.51
C VAL A 614 -19.38 13.40 -4.46
N THR A 615 -18.24 12.73 -4.64
CA THR A 615 -17.33 13.07 -5.74
C THR A 615 -18.07 12.73 -7.04
N GLY A 616 -18.42 13.77 -7.81
CA GLY A 616 -19.09 13.58 -9.09
C GLY A 616 -18.08 13.15 -10.13
N GLY A 617 -17.77 11.85 -10.22
CA GLY A 617 -16.75 11.31 -11.11
C GLY A 617 -16.41 9.85 -10.80
N VAL A 618 -15.32 9.35 -11.38
CA VAL A 618 -14.71 8.05 -11.05
C VAL A 618 -13.82 8.25 -9.81
N GLY A 619 -14.26 7.77 -8.65
CA GLY A 619 -13.51 7.83 -7.38
C GLY A 619 -12.56 6.63 -7.20
N LEU A 620 -12.08 6.41 -5.98
CA LEU A 620 -11.36 5.17 -5.64
C LEU A 620 -12.33 3.99 -5.49
N PHE A 621 -13.61 4.25 -5.18
CA PHE A 621 -14.66 3.25 -5.10
C PHE A 621 -15.80 3.55 -6.07
N ASP A 622 -16.44 2.49 -6.56
CA ASP A 622 -17.57 2.60 -7.46
C ASP A 622 -18.79 3.17 -6.71
N ASN A 623 -19.43 4.14 -7.35
CA ASN A 623 -20.53 4.93 -6.79
C ASN A 623 -21.88 4.57 -7.44
N LEU A 624 -22.05 3.34 -7.94
CA LEU A 624 -23.33 2.89 -8.50
C LEU A 624 -24.37 2.73 -7.40
N ALA A 625 -25.41 3.56 -7.42
CA ALA A 625 -26.56 3.45 -6.51
C ALA A 625 -27.58 2.35 -6.91
N THR A 626 -27.18 1.38 -7.75
CA THR A 626 -28.10 0.31 -8.19
C THR A 626 -28.23 -0.74 -7.08
N PRO A 627 -29.43 -0.96 -6.51
CA PRO A 627 -29.58 -1.88 -5.39
C PRO A 627 -29.17 -3.31 -5.75
N ASN A 628 -28.33 -3.92 -4.90
CA ASN A 628 -27.78 -5.27 -5.05
C ASN A 628 -26.82 -5.47 -6.25
N ASP A 629 -26.35 -4.40 -6.91
CA ASP A 629 -25.21 -4.53 -7.83
C ASP A 629 -23.94 -4.81 -7.00
N ALA A 630 -23.19 -5.84 -7.40
CA ALA A 630 -21.97 -6.25 -6.69
C ALA A 630 -20.81 -5.28 -6.87
N ARG A 631 -20.93 -4.26 -7.73
CA ARG A 631 -19.94 -3.21 -7.91
C ARG A 631 -20.09 -2.06 -6.93
N ASN A 632 -21.27 -1.86 -6.34
CA ASN A 632 -21.51 -0.73 -5.45
C ASN A 632 -20.53 -0.72 -4.26
N ASN A 633 -19.73 0.35 -4.13
CA ASN A 633 -18.63 0.51 -3.17
C ASN A 633 -17.48 -0.51 -3.31
N ALA A 634 -17.33 -1.13 -4.49
CA ALA A 634 -16.16 -1.92 -4.83
C ALA A 634 -14.96 -1.01 -5.11
N ALA A 635 -13.76 -1.45 -4.70
CA ALA A 635 -12.52 -0.78 -5.08
C ALA A 635 -12.36 -0.75 -6.61
N MET A 636 -12.01 0.42 -7.14
CA MET A 636 -11.86 0.66 -8.58
C MET A 636 -10.41 0.43 -9.05
N PRO A 637 -10.20 0.09 -10.34
CA PRO A 637 -8.87 -0.17 -10.90
C PRO A 637 -7.84 0.96 -10.73
N VAL A 638 -8.27 2.21 -10.54
CA VAL A 638 -7.38 3.34 -10.27
C VAL A 638 -6.52 3.15 -9.01
N MET A 639 -7.03 2.44 -7.99
CA MET A 639 -6.25 2.14 -6.78
C MET A 639 -4.99 1.33 -7.10
N LEU A 640 -4.97 0.56 -8.19
CA LEU A 640 -3.78 -0.21 -8.61
C LEU A 640 -2.66 0.70 -9.12
N ALA A 641 -3.04 1.70 -9.91
CA ALA A 641 -2.11 2.71 -10.41
C ALA A 641 -1.55 3.53 -9.25
N MET A 642 -2.44 4.05 -8.40
CA MET A 642 -2.05 4.80 -7.22
C MET A 642 -1.25 3.97 -6.23
N GLY A 643 -1.59 2.69 -6.02
CA GLY A 643 -0.93 1.80 -5.08
C GLY A 643 0.46 1.33 -5.51
N GLY A 644 0.97 1.80 -6.65
CA GLY A 644 2.28 1.42 -7.19
C GLY A 644 2.33 -0.02 -7.69
N LYS A 645 1.18 -0.63 -8.01
CA LYS A 645 1.10 -1.97 -8.63
C LYS A 645 1.32 -1.93 -10.14
N LEU A 646 1.21 -0.73 -10.72
CA LEU A 646 1.37 -0.45 -12.14
C LEU A 646 2.42 0.67 -12.38
N ASP A 647 3.32 0.89 -11.43
CA ASP A 647 4.45 1.81 -11.59
C ASP A 647 5.38 1.27 -12.68
N ARG A 648 5.48 2.01 -13.78
CA ARG A 648 6.24 1.67 -14.98
C ARG A 648 7.75 1.69 -14.76
N THR A 649 8.20 2.35 -13.70
CA THR A 649 9.63 2.47 -13.36
C THR A 649 10.15 1.25 -12.59
N LEU A 650 9.24 0.35 -12.17
CA LEU A 650 9.56 -0.84 -11.38
C LEU A 650 9.45 -2.12 -12.19
N THR A 651 10.15 -3.15 -11.71
CA THR A 651 9.96 -4.54 -12.12
C THR A 651 9.29 -5.30 -10.98
N TYR A 652 8.55 -6.36 -11.33
CA TYR A 652 7.70 -7.10 -10.41
C TYR A 652 7.96 -8.60 -10.50
N LYS A 653 7.76 -9.29 -9.38
CA LYS A 653 7.53 -10.74 -9.35
C LYS A 653 6.04 -10.99 -9.20
N PHE A 654 5.52 -12.00 -9.89
CA PHE A 654 4.09 -12.36 -9.85
C PHE A 654 3.94 -13.65 -9.04
N VAL A 655 3.39 -13.56 -7.83
CA VAL A 655 3.27 -14.71 -6.92
C VAL A 655 1.90 -15.36 -7.07
N ASN A 656 1.84 -16.64 -7.45
CA ASN A 656 0.59 -17.36 -7.64
C ASN A 656 -0.01 -17.85 -6.31
N ALA A 657 -1.34 -17.72 -6.15
CA ALA A 657 -2.02 -18.12 -4.93
C ALA A 657 -2.17 -19.64 -4.76
N ALA A 658 -2.09 -20.45 -5.82
CA ALA A 658 -2.29 -21.89 -5.75
C ALA A 658 -1.10 -22.62 -5.10
N ASN A 659 0.12 -22.13 -5.34
CA ASN A 659 1.35 -22.80 -4.92
C ASN A 659 2.38 -21.87 -4.24
N GLY A 660 2.12 -20.55 -4.18
CA GLY A 660 3.05 -19.58 -3.60
C GLY A 660 4.34 -19.37 -4.40
N ARG A 661 4.38 -19.86 -5.65
CA ARG A 661 5.52 -19.78 -6.57
C ARG A 661 5.38 -18.58 -7.50
N ILE A 662 6.49 -18.09 -8.04
CA ILE A 662 6.55 -16.90 -8.91
C ILE A 662 6.56 -17.27 -10.38
N LEU A 663 5.88 -16.48 -11.21
CA LEU A 663 5.90 -16.63 -12.67
C LEU A 663 7.32 -16.49 -13.24
N GLU A 664 7.72 -17.43 -14.10
CA GLU A 664 9.03 -17.40 -14.75
C GLU A 664 9.00 -17.98 -16.16
N THR A 665 9.99 -17.61 -16.99
CA THR A 665 10.26 -18.34 -18.23
C THR A 665 11.04 -19.62 -17.91
N ALA A 666 10.56 -20.75 -18.43
CA ALA A 666 11.19 -22.05 -18.18
C ALA A 666 12.65 -22.04 -18.66
N ASP A 667 13.55 -22.58 -17.82
CA ASP A 667 15.00 -22.62 -18.05
C ASP A 667 15.64 -21.24 -18.35
N ALA A 668 14.98 -20.14 -17.95
CA ALA A 668 15.33 -18.78 -18.33
C ALA A 668 15.47 -18.58 -19.85
N SER A 669 14.70 -19.34 -20.65
CA SER A 669 14.76 -19.26 -22.10
C SER A 669 14.28 -17.90 -22.61
N THR A 670 14.94 -17.45 -23.69
CA THR A 670 14.63 -16.21 -24.42
C THR A 670 14.29 -16.49 -25.88
N THR A 671 14.13 -17.76 -26.25
CA THR A 671 13.67 -18.15 -27.59
C THR A 671 12.20 -17.82 -27.75
N ALA A 672 11.78 -17.44 -28.97
CA ALA A 672 10.36 -17.29 -29.27
C ALA A 672 9.61 -18.61 -29.01
N GLY A 673 8.42 -18.50 -28.40
CA GLY A 673 7.62 -19.65 -27.97
C GLY A 673 8.16 -20.34 -26.72
N ALA A 674 9.00 -19.67 -25.92
CA ALA A 674 9.47 -20.23 -24.65
C ALA A 674 8.29 -20.42 -23.69
N ASP A 675 8.19 -21.64 -23.14
CA ASP A 675 7.18 -21.98 -22.15
C ASP A 675 7.36 -21.19 -20.85
N LEU A 676 6.24 -20.96 -20.16
CA LEU A 676 6.20 -20.35 -18.84
C LEU A 676 5.92 -21.40 -17.78
N SER A 677 6.51 -21.19 -16.60
CA SER A 677 6.36 -22.07 -15.44
C SER A 677 6.35 -21.24 -14.15
N THR A 678 6.54 -21.90 -13.00
CA THR A 678 6.65 -21.20 -11.71
C THR A 678 7.87 -21.63 -10.91
N GLY A 679 8.58 -20.67 -10.31
CA GLY A 679 9.77 -20.86 -9.46
C GLY A 679 9.52 -20.57 -7.98
N ILE A 680 10.41 -21.01 -7.09
CA ILE A 680 10.34 -20.66 -5.66
C ILE A 680 10.56 -19.15 -5.46
N ASP A 681 9.69 -18.48 -4.70
CA ASP A 681 9.93 -17.10 -4.26
C ASP A 681 10.97 -17.05 -3.13
N ALA A 682 12.25 -17.08 -3.47
CA ALA A 682 13.34 -17.04 -2.50
C ALA A 682 13.54 -15.66 -1.84
N GLY A 683 12.73 -14.64 -2.17
CA GLY A 683 12.99 -13.24 -1.84
C GLY A 683 14.17 -12.64 -2.64
N MET A 684 14.65 -13.37 -3.65
CA MET A 684 15.67 -12.96 -4.62
C MET A 684 15.24 -13.53 -5.97
N THR A 685 15.24 -12.72 -7.02
CA THR A 685 14.69 -13.12 -8.32
C THR A 685 15.69 -12.94 -9.45
N GLY A 686 15.83 -13.94 -10.31
CA GLY A 686 16.59 -13.79 -11.55
C GLY A 686 15.82 -12.96 -12.58
N LEU A 687 16.49 -12.46 -13.62
CA LEU A 687 15.83 -11.63 -14.66
C LEU A 687 14.66 -12.34 -15.38
N HIS A 688 14.72 -13.66 -15.47
CA HIS A 688 13.66 -14.50 -16.07
C HIS A 688 12.38 -14.61 -15.21
N GLN A 689 12.47 -14.22 -13.94
CA GLN A 689 11.38 -14.17 -12.95
C GLN A 689 10.82 -12.75 -12.74
N GLN A 690 11.45 -11.75 -13.38
CA GLN A 690 11.10 -10.34 -13.24
C GLN A 690 10.31 -9.87 -14.46
N TRP A 691 9.27 -9.09 -14.20
CA TRP A 691 8.31 -8.65 -15.21
C TRP A 691 8.05 -7.15 -15.07
N GLN A 692 8.19 -6.39 -16.15
CA GLN A 692 7.79 -4.98 -16.21
C GLN A 692 6.40 -4.88 -16.83
N ILE A 693 5.54 -4.03 -16.25
CA ILE A 693 4.18 -3.79 -16.72
C ILE A 693 4.15 -2.41 -17.36
N LEU A 694 3.95 -2.35 -18.67
CA LEU A 694 3.89 -1.08 -19.40
C LEU A 694 2.50 -0.93 -20.04
N ALA A 695 1.83 0.17 -19.72
CA ALA A 695 0.57 0.54 -20.36
C ALA A 695 0.80 0.82 -21.84
N GLN A 696 -0.17 0.46 -22.68
CA GLN A 696 -0.28 0.98 -24.04
C GLN A 696 -0.61 2.47 -23.91
N ASP A 697 0.27 3.38 -24.31
CA ASP A 697 0.11 4.81 -24.02
C ASP A 697 -0.35 5.64 -25.22
N GLY A 698 -0.26 5.10 -26.45
CA GLY A 698 -0.64 5.80 -27.67
C GLY A 698 0.22 7.03 -27.97
N ASP A 699 0.98 7.04 -29.08
CA ASP A 699 1.73 8.22 -29.50
C ASP A 699 0.79 9.27 -30.11
N ALA A 700 0.60 10.40 -29.42
CA ALA A 700 -0.26 11.49 -29.90
C ALA A 700 0.26 12.16 -31.19
N GLU A 701 1.57 12.27 -31.38
CA GLU A 701 2.18 12.93 -32.54
C GLU A 701 2.08 12.03 -33.79
N GLN A 702 2.28 10.71 -33.64
CA GLN A 702 2.06 9.76 -34.73
C GLN A 702 0.59 9.65 -35.14
N ASN A 703 -0.33 9.78 -34.18
CA ASN A 703 -1.77 9.64 -34.42
C ASN A 703 -2.38 10.80 -35.24
N GLU A 704 -1.91 12.04 -35.06
CA GLU A 704 -2.42 13.22 -35.79
C GLU A 704 -2.21 13.12 -37.32
N ALA A 705 -1.12 12.50 -37.76
CA ALA A 705 -0.80 12.34 -39.17
C ALA A 705 -1.65 11.28 -39.89
N VAL A 706 -2.23 10.33 -39.14
CA VAL A 706 -2.95 9.16 -39.68
C VAL A 706 -4.47 9.33 -39.56
N TYR A 707 -4.97 10.00 -38.51
CA TYR A 707 -6.40 10.17 -38.26
C TYR A 707 -6.75 11.58 -37.78
N PRO A 708 -7.34 12.45 -38.63
CA PRO A 708 -7.84 13.74 -38.20
C PRO A 708 -9.10 13.57 -37.33
N ALA A 709 -9.15 14.34 -36.24
CA ALA A 709 -10.11 14.29 -35.12
C ALA A 709 -11.61 14.09 -35.47
N PRO A 710 -12.43 13.55 -34.52
CA PRO A 710 -12.04 13.10 -33.18
C PRO A 710 -11.87 11.58 -33.11
N MET A 711 -10.65 11.12 -32.80
CA MET A 711 -10.35 9.71 -32.51
C MET A 711 -9.70 9.59 -31.11
N ASP A 712 -9.84 8.41 -30.51
CA ASP A 712 -9.34 8.09 -29.18
C ASP A 712 -7.82 7.88 -29.22
N HIS A 713 -7.06 8.87 -28.73
CA HIS A 713 -5.59 8.86 -28.65
C HIS A 713 -5.07 8.26 -27.34
N ARG A 714 -5.98 7.79 -26.49
CA ARG A 714 -5.69 7.37 -25.14
C ARG A 714 -5.28 5.90 -25.21
N GLY A 715 -4.26 5.55 -24.44
CA GLY A 715 -4.03 4.17 -24.08
C GLY A 715 -5.35 3.44 -23.80
N ASP A 716 -5.53 2.26 -24.36
CA ASP A 716 -6.78 1.50 -24.23
C ASP A 716 -6.94 0.83 -22.85
N GLY A 717 -6.03 1.15 -21.92
CA GLY A 717 -5.96 0.62 -20.57
C GLY A 717 -5.31 -0.76 -20.49
N PHE A 718 -4.87 -1.36 -21.59
CA PHE A 718 -4.18 -2.64 -21.57
C PHE A 718 -2.66 -2.48 -21.43
N PHE A 719 -2.01 -3.57 -21.05
CA PHE A 719 -0.61 -3.63 -20.71
C PHE A 719 0.12 -4.66 -21.55
N GLN A 720 1.35 -4.33 -21.94
CA GLN A 720 2.34 -5.36 -22.26
C GLN A 720 3.09 -5.74 -20.98
N ILE A 721 3.27 -7.05 -20.79
CA ILE A 721 4.01 -7.61 -19.64
C ILE A 721 5.33 -8.17 -20.18
N ILE A 722 6.42 -7.48 -19.87
CA ILE A 722 7.74 -7.66 -20.46
C ILE A 722 8.61 -8.47 -19.49
N ASN A 723 9.24 -9.53 -19.97
CA ASN A 723 10.20 -10.27 -19.14
C ASN A 723 11.55 -9.54 -19.08
N MET A 724 12.21 -9.45 -17.94
CA MET A 724 13.46 -8.69 -17.86
C MET A 724 14.69 -9.42 -18.39
N ASN A 725 14.60 -10.71 -18.76
CA ASN A 725 15.67 -11.40 -19.47
C ASN A 725 15.62 -11.08 -20.98
N GLN A 726 16.27 -9.99 -21.34
CA GLN A 726 16.19 -9.36 -22.66
C GLN A 726 17.39 -9.72 -23.56
N SER A 727 18.14 -10.77 -23.20
CA SER A 727 19.39 -11.16 -23.85
C SER A 727 19.28 -11.43 -25.36
N ASN A 728 18.07 -11.71 -25.86
CA ASN A 728 17.76 -11.92 -27.28
C ASN A 728 16.64 -11.00 -27.79
N GLY A 729 16.55 -9.78 -27.26
CA GLY A 729 15.56 -8.77 -27.66
C GLY A 729 14.37 -8.68 -26.70
N LEU A 730 13.43 -7.79 -27.04
CA LEU A 730 12.28 -7.50 -26.21
C LEU A 730 11.20 -8.55 -26.34
N ASN A 731 11.02 -9.29 -25.24
CA ASN A 731 10.06 -10.37 -25.15
C ASN A 731 8.91 -10.04 -24.19
N VAL A 732 7.70 -10.42 -24.58
CA VAL A 732 6.44 -10.15 -23.86
C VAL A 732 5.61 -11.42 -23.70
N LEU A 733 4.71 -11.42 -22.72
CA LEU A 733 3.68 -12.46 -22.55
C LEU A 733 2.74 -12.47 -23.76
N ASP A 734 2.50 -13.66 -24.31
CA ASP A 734 1.71 -13.85 -25.52
C ASP A 734 0.75 -15.04 -25.37
N SER A 735 -0.53 -14.78 -25.59
CA SER A 735 -1.60 -15.77 -25.56
C SER A 735 -1.71 -16.61 -26.84
N GLN A 736 -1.04 -16.22 -27.93
CA GLN A 736 -1.02 -16.91 -29.22
C GLN A 736 -2.40 -17.17 -29.85
N ASN A 737 -3.41 -16.32 -29.58
CA ASN A 737 -4.84 -16.57 -29.89
C ASN A 737 -5.35 -17.91 -29.34
N GLY A 738 -4.82 -18.36 -28.20
CA GLY A 738 -5.16 -19.63 -27.58
C GLY A 738 -6.62 -19.71 -27.14
N ALA A 739 -7.15 -20.94 -27.10
CA ALA A 739 -8.41 -21.24 -26.42
C ALA A 739 -8.14 -21.60 -24.94
N GLY A 740 -9.20 -21.90 -24.18
CA GLY A 740 -9.05 -22.44 -22.83
C GLY A 740 -8.16 -23.70 -22.81
N GLY A 741 -7.26 -23.78 -21.84
CA GLY A 741 -6.18 -24.77 -21.75
C GLY A 741 -4.97 -24.51 -22.66
N GLY A 742 -5.02 -23.48 -23.52
CA GLY A 742 -3.91 -23.10 -24.39
C GLY A 742 -2.72 -22.55 -23.59
N ALA A 743 -1.50 -22.86 -24.01
CA ALA A 743 -0.29 -22.38 -23.37
C ALA A 743 -0.16 -20.85 -23.52
N VAL A 744 0.33 -20.19 -22.47
CA VAL A 744 0.85 -18.83 -22.57
C VAL A 744 2.37 -18.92 -22.64
N VAL A 745 2.95 -18.22 -23.61
CA VAL A 745 4.38 -18.27 -23.88
C VAL A 745 4.98 -16.89 -23.83
N GLN A 746 6.30 -16.85 -23.89
CA GLN A 746 7.04 -15.65 -24.19
C GLN A 746 7.37 -15.56 -25.70
N ASN A 747 7.09 -14.40 -26.32
CA ASN A 747 7.45 -14.10 -27.71
C ASN A 747 8.07 -12.71 -27.87
N PRO A 748 8.80 -12.45 -28.96
CA PRO A 748 9.21 -11.10 -29.32
C PRO A 748 8.02 -10.15 -29.41
N GLN A 749 8.21 -8.93 -28.94
CA GLN A 749 7.25 -7.85 -29.05
C GLN A 749 6.94 -7.57 -30.53
N SER A 750 5.65 -7.57 -30.86
CA SER A 750 5.16 -7.31 -32.21
C SER A 750 4.90 -5.82 -32.49
N ALA A 751 4.65 -5.02 -31.45
CA ALA A 751 4.39 -3.59 -31.51
C ALA A 751 4.82 -2.91 -30.20
N SER A 752 5.39 -1.71 -30.30
CA SER A 752 5.72 -0.87 -29.14
C SER A 752 4.47 -0.55 -28.31
N THR A 753 4.63 -0.23 -27.03
CA THR A 753 3.56 0.31 -26.16
C THR A 753 3.09 1.70 -26.57
N GLU A 754 3.83 2.38 -27.44
CA GLU A 754 3.46 3.68 -28.01
C GLU A 754 2.70 3.54 -29.34
N ALA A 755 2.57 2.32 -29.87
CA ALA A 755 1.95 2.11 -31.17
C ALA A 755 0.44 2.37 -31.14
N VAL A 756 -0.07 2.96 -32.23
CA VAL A 756 -1.51 3.25 -32.44
C VAL A 756 -2.39 1.99 -32.34
N ALA A 757 -1.84 0.84 -32.74
CA ALA A 757 -2.48 -0.44 -32.59
C ALA A 757 -1.42 -1.49 -32.21
N GLY A 758 -1.61 -2.13 -31.05
CA GLY A 758 -0.80 -3.27 -30.65
C GLY A 758 -1.39 -4.62 -31.08
N SER A 759 -0.81 -5.69 -30.53
CA SER A 759 -1.33 -7.04 -30.70
C SER A 759 -2.17 -7.42 -29.50
N ALA A 760 -3.47 -7.63 -29.71
CA ALA A 760 -4.38 -8.04 -28.65
C ALA A 760 -3.97 -9.36 -27.95
N ASN A 761 -3.12 -10.17 -28.57
CA ASN A 761 -2.58 -11.39 -27.96
C ASN A 761 -1.45 -11.11 -26.96
N GLN A 762 -0.76 -9.99 -27.11
CA GLN A 762 0.34 -9.52 -26.26
C GLN A 762 -0.10 -8.43 -25.27
N GLU A 763 -1.39 -8.12 -25.25
CA GLU A 763 -2.01 -7.11 -24.41
C GLU A 763 -2.89 -7.76 -23.35
N TRP A 764 -2.77 -7.25 -22.12
CA TRP A 764 -3.35 -7.83 -20.92
C TRP A 764 -4.00 -6.75 -20.07
N ASP A 765 -5.09 -7.05 -19.38
CA ASP A 765 -5.66 -6.20 -18.34
C ASP A 765 -5.33 -6.80 -16.96
N ILE A 766 -5.19 -5.94 -15.96
CA ILE A 766 -4.92 -6.31 -14.58
C ILE A 766 -6.05 -5.74 -13.73
N GLN A 767 -6.80 -6.63 -13.09
CA GLN A 767 -7.97 -6.27 -12.29
C GLN A 767 -7.87 -6.87 -10.88
N SER A 768 -8.41 -6.17 -9.89
CA SER A 768 -8.59 -6.78 -8.57
C SER A 768 -9.51 -7.99 -8.67
N ALA A 769 -9.17 -9.02 -7.90
CA ALA A 769 -10.03 -10.17 -7.65
C ALA A 769 -10.39 -10.29 -6.17
N GLY A 770 -9.99 -9.30 -5.36
CA GLY A 770 -10.15 -9.31 -3.92
C GLY A 770 -9.53 -10.54 -3.30
N ASN A 771 -10.38 -11.39 -2.72
CA ASN A 771 -9.93 -12.57 -1.97
C ASN A 771 -10.86 -13.78 -2.12
N CYS A 772 -11.36 -13.98 -3.32
CA CYS A 772 -12.30 -15.04 -3.68
C CYS A 772 -11.63 -16.40 -3.83
N GLY A 773 -11.32 -17.06 -2.71
CA GLY A 773 -10.73 -18.40 -2.71
C GLY A 773 -11.58 -19.52 -3.32
N ASP A 774 -11.14 -20.78 -3.15
CA ASP A 774 -11.83 -21.95 -3.72
C ASP A 774 -13.35 -21.88 -3.45
N ILE A 775 -14.19 -22.07 -4.49
CA ILE A 775 -15.62 -22.51 -4.50
C ILE A 775 -16.63 -21.50 -5.17
N PRO A 776 -17.67 -21.98 -5.90
CA PRO A 776 -18.25 -21.34 -7.06
C PRO A 776 -19.30 -20.26 -6.75
N ALA A 777 -19.52 -19.41 -7.77
CA ALA A 777 -20.51 -18.35 -7.88
C ALA A 777 -20.77 -17.56 -6.57
N ARG A 778 -20.10 -16.38 -6.45
CA ARG A 778 -20.28 -15.35 -5.40
C ARG A 778 -19.42 -15.48 -4.13
N CYS A 779 -18.26 -16.14 -4.19
CA CYS A 779 -17.27 -16.12 -3.09
C CYS A 779 -17.89 -16.47 -1.71
N VAL A 780 -18.74 -17.51 -1.69
CA VAL A 780 -19.54 -17.95 -0.52
C VAL A 780 -18.72 -18.67 0.56
N HIS A 781 -17.41 -18.85 0.37
CA HIS A 781 -16.48 -19.46 1.33
C HIS A 781 -15.53 -18.42 1.92
N PRO A 782 -14.96 -18.66 3.12
CA PRO A 782 -14.08 -17.70 3.79
C PRO A 782 -12.89 -17.31 2.90
N PRO A 783 -12.39 -16.05 3.02
CA PRO A 783 -11.34 -15.51 2.16
C PRO A 783 -10.04 -16.32 2.27
N LEU A 784 -9.22 -16.33 1.20
CA LEU A 784 -7.95 -17.10 1.16
C LEU A 784 -6.99 -16.69 2.27
N ASP A 785 -6.93 -15.40 2.53
CA ASP A 785 -6.23 -14.81 3.66
C ASP A 785 -7.05 -13.65 4.24
N ALA A 786 -6.65 -13.06 5.36
CA ALA A 786 -7.39 -11.91 5.91
C ALA A 786 -7.05 -10.58 5.19
N LYS A 787 -6.04 -10.59 4.33
CA LYS A 787 -5.48 -9.37 3.74
C LYS A 787 -6.18 -9.04 2.43
N GLY A 788 -6.46 -9.95 1.52
CA GLY A 788 -6.75 -9.54 0.13
C GLY A 788 -5.46 -9.02 -0.52
N ASN A 789 -5.51 -8.36 -1.67
CA ASN A 789 -4.36 -8.08 -2.57
C ASN A 789 -4.07 -9.21 -3.57
N TYR A 790 -5.10 -9.73 -4.24
CA TYR A 790 -4.93 -10.63 -5.38
C TYR A 790 -5.53 -10.03 -6.65
N TYR A 791 -4.88 -10.30 -7.77
CA TYR A 791 -5.21 -9.79 -9.08
C TYR A 791 -5.39 -10.92 -10.08
N THR A 792 -6.26 -10.68 -11.05
CA THR A 792 -6.37 -11.50 -12.26
C THR A 792 -5.73 -10.76 -13.42
N ILE A 793 -5.04 -11.51 -14.28
CA ILE A 793 -4.38 -10.99 -15.47
C ILE A 793 -5.13 -11.57 -16.68
N ILE A 794 -5.76 -10.72 -17.47
CA ILE A 794 -6.77 -11.09 -18.46
C ILE A 794 -6.25 -10.74 -19.85
N ASN A 795 -6.18 -11.70 -20.77
CA ASN A 795 -5.74 -11.40 -22.12
C ASN A 795 -6.82 -10.64 -22.91
N LYS A 796 -6.42 -9.58 -23.62
CA LYS A 796 -7.33 -8.73 -24.42
C LYS A 796 -8.01 -9.47 -25.57
N ALA A 797 -7.28 -10.29 -26.32
CA ALA A 797 -7.83 -10.99 -27.49
C ALA A 797 -8.88 -12.05 -27.12
N THR A 798 -8.66 -12.76 -26.01
CA THR A 798 -9.42 -13.96 -25.66
C THR A 798 -10.40 -13.75 -24.49
N GLY A 799 -10.16 -12.75 -23.63
CA GLY A 799 -10.87 -12.58 -22.36
C GLY A 799 -10.57 -13.68 -21.33
N LEU A 800 -9.58 -14.53 -21.58
CA LEU A 800 -9.15 -15.62 -20.69
C LEU A 800 -8.03 -15.17 -19.75
N LEU A 801 -7.91 -15.83 -18.60
CA LEU A 801 -7.01 -15.45 -17.52
C LEU A 801 -5.70 -16.24 -17.58
N LEU A 802 -4.59 -15.56 -17.26
CA LEU A 802 -3.29 -16.17 -17.00
C LEU A 802 -3.40 -17.08 -15.76
N THR A 803 -3.18 -18.38 -15.95
CA THR A 803 -3.51 -19.40 -14.94
C THR A 803 -2.36 -20.38 -14.73
N ALA A 804 -1.94 -20.57 -13.48
CA ALA A 804 -1.18 -21.77 -13.10
C ALA A 804 -2.15 -22.96 -13.04
N ASN A 805 -1.95 -23.96 -13.90
CA ASN A 805 -2.94 -25.02 -14.11
C ASN A 805 -3.09 -26.02 -12.94
N SER A 806 -2.17 -25.99 -11.97
CA SER A 806 -2.19 -26.87 -10.81
C SER A 806 -1.43 -26.25 -9.62
N ALA A 807 -1.59 -26.84 -8.44
CA ALA A 807 -0.81 -26.46 -7.26
C ALA A 807 0.57 -27.16 -7.17
N ALA A 808 0.92 -27.98 -8.16
CA ALA A 808 2.19 -28.70 -8.19
C ALA A 808 3.36 -27.76 -8.52
N ALA A 809 4.59 -28.21 -8.24
CA ALA A 809 5.79 -27.43 -8.58
C ALA A 809 6.05 -27.37 -10.09
N ASP A 810 5.60 -28.38 -10.85
CA ASP A 810 5.63 -28.45 -12.33
C ASP A 810 4.38 -27.85 -13.00
N ALA A 811 3.69 -26.93 -12.33
CA ALA A 811 2.57 -26.22 -12.94
C ALA A 811 3.01 -25.48 -14.20
N SER A 812 2.25 -25.67 -15.29
CA SER A 812 2.39 -24.89 -16.52
C SER A 812 1.44 -23.70 -16.51
N ILE A 813 1.77 -22.67 -17.28
CA ILE A 813 0.94 -21.48 -17.39
C ILE A 813 0.08 -21.54 -18.65
N VAL A 814 -1.22 -21.38 -18.46
CA VAL A 814 -2.24 -21.56 -19.51
C VAL A 814 -3.30 -20.45 -19.44
N LEU A 815 -4.11 -20.36 -20.48
CA LEU A 815 -5.33 -19.55 -20.52
C LEU A 815 -6.50 -20.36 -19.97
N GLU A 816 -7.24 -19.82 -19.01
CA GLU A 816 -8.49 -20.44 -18.53
C GLU A 816 -9.61 -19.39 -18.39
N PRO A 817 -10.88 -19.77 -18.59
CA PRO A 817 -11.99 -18.86 -18.37
C PRO A 817 -12.14 -18.53 -16.88
N ALA A 818 -12.55 -17.29 -16.60
CA ALA A 818 -13.02 -16.89 -15.29
C ALA A 818 -14.31 -17.64 -14.91
N ALA A 819 -14.67 -17.67 -13.62
CA ALA A 819 -15.95 -18.23 -13.20
C ALA A 819 -17.14 -17.41 -13.71
N THR A 820 -16.92 -16.11 -13.91
CA THR A 820 -17.84 -15.17 -14.54
C THR A 820 -17.01 -14.18 -15.33
N ALA A 821 -17.50 -13.76 -16.49
CA ALA A 821 -16.83 -12.75 -17.30
C ALA A 821 -16.56 -11.47 -16.48
N SER A 822 -15.43 -10.81 -16.76
CA SER A 822 -15.11 -9.51 -16.17
C SER A 822 -16.26 -8.52 -16.40
N ASN A 823 -16.51 -7.69 -15.40
CA ASN A 823 -17.46 -6.57 -15.50
C ASN A 823 -16.78 -5.23 -15.84
N GLY A 824 -15.46 -5.23 -16.04
CA GLY A 824 -14.63 -4.05 -16.30
C GLY A 824 -13.93 -3.46 -15.06
N ASP A 825 -14.43 -3.76 -13.86
CA ASP A 825 -13.89 -3.23 -12.59
C ASP A 825 -13.13 -4.31 -11.81
N PHE A 826 -13.65 -5.53 -11.80
CA PHE A 826 -13.03 -6.71 -11.20
C PHE A 826 -13.46 -7.99 -11.90
N THR A 827 -12.78 -9.10 -11.59
CA THR A 827 -13.08 -10.42 -12.15
C THR A 827 -13.29 -11.47 -11.06
N VAL A 828 -14.25 -12.39 -11.29
CA VAL A 828 -14.47 -13.56 -10.41
C VAL A 828 -13.56 -14.70 -10.87
N PRO A 829 -12.50 -15.06 -10.11
CA PRO A 829 -11.66 -16.19 -10.46
C PRO A 829 -12.43 -17.53 -10.37
N ALA A 830 -12.06 -18.50 -11.19
CA ALA A 830 -12.51 -19.89 -11.13
C ALA A 830 -11.65 -20.78 -10.23
N SER A 831 -10.40 -20.38 -9.96
CA SER A 831 -9.47 -21.13 -9.10
C SER A 831 -8.38 -20.24 -8.52
N LYS A 832 -7.65 -20.72 -7.50
CA LYS A 832 -6.44 -20.05 -6.99
C LYS A 832 -5.35 -19.89 -8.03
N GLY A 833 -5.32 -20.73 -9.06
CA GLY A 833 -4.34 -20.65 -10.14
C GLY A 833 -4.45 -19.35 -10.96
N GLN A 834 -5.60 -18.69 -10.93
CA GLN A 834 -5.87 -17.42 -11.61
C GLN A 834 -5.52 -16.17 -10.78
N LEU A 835 -5.12 -16.36 -9.52
CA LEU A 835 -4.87 -15.27 -8.57
C LEU A 835 -3.38 -15.02 -8.41
N TRP A 836 -2.98 -13.76 -8.62
CA TRP A 836 -1.60 -13.32 -8.60
C TRP A 836 -1.40 -12.13 -7.65
N LYS A 837 -0.30 -12.12 -6.89
CA LYS A 837 0.18 -10.93 -6.19
C LYS A 837 1.27 -10.27 -7.02
N LEU A 838 1.20 -8.93 -7.14
CA LEU A 838 2.20 -8.11 -7.82
C LEU A 838 3.10 -7.45 -6.77
N VAL A 839 4.38 -7.81 -6.78
CA VAL A 839 5.36 -7.37 -5.77
C VAL A 839 6.57 -6.76 -6.46
N PRO A 840 6.91 -5.47 -6.21
CA PRO A 840 8.13 -4.87 -6.73
C PRO A 840 9.40 -5.63 -6.34
N VAL A 841 10.38 -5.65 -7.24
CA VAL A 841 11.64 -6.36 -7.06
C VAL A 841 12.78 -5.38 -6.85
N HIS A 842 13.55 -5.60 -5.77
CA HIS A 842 14.75 -4.82 -5.45
C HIS A 842 15.97 -5.69 -5.16
N ILE A 843 15.87 -7.01 -5.34
CA ILE A 843 16.98 -7.95 -5.15
C ILE A 843 17.05 -8.91 -6.33
N THR A 844 18.02 -8.67 -7.20
CA THR A 844 18.28 -9.51 -8.37
C THR A 844 19.34 -10.56 -8.03
N SER A 845 19.06 -11.83 -8.33
CA SER A 845 20.05 -12.91 -8.15
C SER A 845 21.12 -12.88 -9.24
N GLY A 846 22.23 -13.59 -9.00
CA GLY A 846 23.30 -13.74 -10.00
C GLY A 846 22.86 -14.59 -11.21
N PRO A 847 23.75 -14.73 -12.22
CA PRO A 847 23.49 -15.59 -13.37
C PRO A 847 23.18 -17.03 -12.95
N LEU A 848 22.24 -17.65 -13.64
CA LEU A 848 21.86 -19.03 -13.38
C LEU A 848 23.00 -20.02 -13.66
N TYR A 849 23.06 -21.07 -12.86
CA TYR A 849 23.82 -22.26 -13.11
C TYR A 849 23.24 -23.03 -14.29
N SER A 850 24.10 -23.68 -15.07
CA SER A 850 23.67 -24.46 -16.24
C SER A 850 23.21 -25.85 -15.83
N PHE A 851 22.12 -25.92 -15.06
CA PHE A 851 21.47 -27.18 -14.70
C PHE A 851 20.90 -27.86 -15.97
N LYS A 852 21.20 -29.14 -16.16
CA LYS A 852 20.78 -29.93 -17.34
C LYS A 852 19.83 -31.08 -17.00
N GLY A 853 19.17 -30.99 -15.85
CA GLY A 853 18.35 -32.07 -15.31
C GLY A 853 19.09 -32.96 -14.33
N PHE A 854 18.31 -33.73 -13.59
CA PHE A 854 18.76 -34.90 -12.84
C PHE A 854 19.23 -36.00 -13.80
N GLN A 855 20.25 -36.73 -13.36
CA GLN A 855 20.86 -37.84 -14.06
C GLN A 855 20.43 -39.17 -13.44
N SER A 856 20.47 -40.24 -14.23
CA SER A 856 20.16 -41.61 -13.80
C SER A 856 20.85 -41.98 -12.46
N PRO A 857 20.12 -42.57 -11.50
CA PRO A 857 18.84 -43.29 -11.66
C PRO A 857 17.57 -42.44 -11.56
N VAL A 858 17.67 -41.14 -11.26
CA VAL A 858 16.49 -40.26 -11.12
C VAL A 858 16.07 -39.72 -12.48
N GLU A 859 14.80 -39.93 -12.82
CA GLU A 859 14.15 -39.31 -13.97
C GLU A 859 13.60 -37.92 -13.60
N ASN A 860 13.65 -36.99 -14.55
CA ASN A 860 13.19 -35.62 -14.39
C ASN A 860 11.65 -35.54 -14.39
N SER A 861 11.11 -34.47 -13.79
CA SER A 861 9.69 -34.13 -13.89
C SER A 861 9.22 -34.16 -15.37
N PRO A 862 8.02 -34.68 -15.68
CA PRO A 862 6.94 -35.06 -14.77
C PRO A 862 6.98 -36.50 -14.23
N ALA A 863 8.07 -37.25 -14.43
CA ALA A 863 8.16 -38.66 -14.03
C ALA A 863 7.99 -38.88 -12.52
N LEU A 864 7.39 -40.01 -12.14
CA LEU A 864 7.25 -40.46 -10.76
C LEU A 864 8.20 -41.63 -10.50
N ASN A 865 9.31 -41.36 -9.80
CA ASN A 865 10.38 -42.32 -9.54
C ASN A 865 9.94 -43.37 -8.50
N LEU A 866 9.92 -44.65 -8.87
CA LEU A 866 9.49 -45.75 -7.98
C LEU A 866 10.65 -46.28 -7.12
N GLU A 867 10.65 -45.93 -5.84
CA GLU A 867 11.74 -46.27 -4.92
C GLU A 867 11.27 -47.08 -3.70
N ARG A 868 12.19 -47.80 -3.04
CA ARG A 868 11.88 -48.51 -1.78
C ARG A 868 12.15 -47.61 -0.59
N ALA A 869 11.18 -47.48 0.32
CA ALA A 869 11.37 -46.68 1.53
C ALA A 869 12.47 -47.25 2.44
N GLY A 870 13.21 -46.37 3.12
CA GLY A 870 14.31 -46.77 4.02
C GLY A 870 15.63 -47.09 3.32
N GLN A 871 15.77 -46.75 2.03
CA GLN A 871 17.00 -46.89 1.24
C GLN A 871 17.63 -45.52 0.94
N SER A 872 18.87 -45.53 0.48
CA SER A 872 19.54 -44.33 -0.03
C SER A 872 19.30 -44.17 -1.54
N VAL A 873 18.82 -42.99 -1.95
CA VAL A 873 18.58 -42.63 -3.35
C VAL A 873 19.66 -41.62 -3.78
N PRO A 874 20.53 -41.95 -4.77
CA PRO A 874 21.54 -41.01 -5.25
C PRO A 874 20.93 -40.00 -6.24
N ILE A 875 20.83 -38.74 -5.82
CA ILE A 875 20.40 -37.62 -6.66
C ILE A 875 21.63 -37.05 -7.37
N ARG A 876 21.73 -37.21 -8.69
CA ARG A 876 22.88 -36.78 -9.50
C ARG A 876 22.52 -35.63 -10.43
N PHE A 877 23.39 -34.63 -10.55
CA PHE A 877 23.18 -33.48 -11.44
C PHE A 877 24.50 -32.80 -11.81
N SER A 878 24.48 -31.92 -12.81
CA SER A 878 25.61 -31.08 -13.23
C SER A 878 25.16 -29.64 -13.41
N LEU A 879 26.09 -28.70 -13.21
CA LEU A 879 25.86 -27.25 -13.26
C LEU A 879 26.68 -26.56 -14.37
N GLY A 880 27.26 -27.34 -15.31
CA GLY A 880 27.96 -26.79 -16.48
C GLY A 880 29.46 -26.52 -16.32
N GLY A 881 30.13 -27.05 -15.29
CA GLY A 881 31.58 -26.95 -15.16
C GLY A 881 32.13 -27.08 -13.73
N ASP A 882 33.35 -26.60 -13.53
CA ASP A 882 34.05 -26.62 -12.24
C ASP A 882 33.59 -25.49 -11.29
N ILE A 883 32.38 -25.62 -10.76
CA ILE A 883 31.80 -24.67 -9.79
C ILE A 883 32.19 -25.09 -8.35
N CYS A 884 32.23 -24.11 -7.44
CA CYS A 884 32.57 -24.27 -6.02
C CYS A 884 31.72 -25.33 -5.30
N SER A 885 32.15 -25.76 -4.11
CA SER A 885 31.45 -26.79 -3.32
C SER A 885 30.14 -26.34 -2.65
N ASN A 886 29.91 -25.02 -2.52
CA ASN A 886 28.74 -24.47 -1.83
C ASN A 886 27.71 -23.92 -2.82
N VAL A 887 26.97 -24.83 -3.47
CA VAL A 887 25.98 -24.50 -4.51
C VAL A 887 24.53 -24.61 -4.03
N LEU A 888 24.29 -25.17 -2.84
CA LEU A 888 22.95 -25.38 -2.29
C LEU A 888 22.59 -24.22 -1.36
N ALA A 889 21.36 -23.71 -1.50
CA ALA A 889 20.84 -22.72 -0.56
C ALA A 889 20.73 -23.32 0.86
N PRO A 890 21.03 -22.54 1.92
CA PRO A 890 20.81 -22.99 3.30
C PRO A 890 19.38 -23.51 3.52
N GLY A 891 19.25 -24.64 4.22
CA GLY A 891 17.97 -25.31 4.44
C GLY A 891 17.53 -26.26 3.32
N TYR A 892 18.28 -26.36 2.22
CA TYR A 892 18.01 -27.28 1.11
C TYR A 892 19.08 -28.38 0.99
N PRO A 893 18.76 -29.54 0.39
CA PRO A 893 17.48 -29.89 -0.21
C PRO A 893 16.39 -30.13 0.83
N THR A 894 15.15 -30.06 0.36
CA THR A 894 13.93 -30.34 1.14
C THR A 894 13.15 -31.50 0.53
N VAL A 895 12.29 -32.10 1.35
CA VAL A 895 11.32 -33.10 0.93
C VAL A 895 9.94 -32.67 1.40
N ASN A 896 8.96 -32.74 0.51
CA ASN A 896 7.56 -32.49 0.84
C ASN A 896 6.70 -33.70 0.48
N ALA A 897 5.75 -34.06 1.35
CA ALA A 897 4.73 -35.02 0.96
C ALA A 897 3.85 -34.41 -0.12
N VAL A 898 3.45 -35.21 -1.10
CA VAL A 898 2.56 -34.76 -2.18
C VAL A 898 1.49 -35.81 -2.44
N GLU A 899 0.34 -35.36 -2.95
CA GLU A 899 -0.66 -36.25 -3.51
C GLU A 899 -0.09 -36.97 -4.73
N CYS A 900 -0.24 -38.29 -4.80
CA CYS A 900 0.43 -39.08 -5.85
C CYS A 900 -0.03 -38.76 -7.27
N GLU A 901 -1.30 -38.39 -7.44
CA GLU A 901 -1.89 -38.10 -8.75
C GLU A 901 -1.72 -36.63 -9.13
N SER A 902 -2.19 -35.72 -8.27
CA SER A 902 -2.15 -34.29 -8.56
C SER A 902 -0.81 -33.62 -8.29
N LYS A 903 0.10 -34.31 -7.57
CA LYS A 903 1.38 -33.76 -7.08
C LYS A 903 1.25 -32.52 -6.21
N ALA A 904 0.03 -32.20 -5.76
CA ALA A 904 -0.21 -31.07 -4.89
C ALA A 904 0.49 -31.30 -3.54
N PRO A 905 1.11 -30.27 -2.95
CA PRO A 905 1.82 -30.38 -1.68
C PRO A 905 0.87 -30.71 -0.51
N ILE A 906 1.29 -31.64 0.34
CA ILE A 906 0.63 -32.03 1.59
C ILE A 906 1.47 -31.50 2.76
N GLY A 907 1.15 -30.29 3.20
CA GLY A 907 1.86 -29.64 4.30
C GLY A 907 3.17 -28.96 3.88
N PRO A 908 3.96 -28.50 4.87
CA PRO A 908 5.18 -27.74 4.62
C PRO A 908 6.37 -28.65 4.26
N PRO A 909 7.31 -28.17 3.43
CA PRO A 909 8.53 -28.90 3.10
C PRO A 909 9.45 -29.05 4.33
N ILE A 910 10.19 -30.16 4.39
CA ILE A 910 11.10 -30.51 5.48
C ILE A 910 12.55 -30.52 4.96
N PRO A 911 13.47 -29.74 5.56
CA PRO A 911 14.90 -29.83 5.27
C PRO A 911 15.49 -31.20 5.59
N ILE A 912 16.30 -31.76 4.68
CA ILE A 912 16.97 -33.06 4.86
C ILE A 912 18.51 -32.97 4.98
N GLY A 913 19.06 -31.75 4.98
CA GLY A 913 20.45 -31.43 5.33
C GLY A 913 21.45 -31.53 4.18
N ILE A 914 22.55 -30.74 4.23
CA ILE A 914 23.52 -30.57 3.13
C ILE A 914 24.69 -31.57 3.14
N ASN A 915 24.95 -32.25 4.25
CA ASN A 915 26.19 -33.01 4.48
C ASN A 915 26.34 -34.27 3.61
N GLN A 916 25.37 -34.55 2.74
CA GLN A 916 25.33 -35.72 1.87
C GLN A 916 25.69 -35.38 0.41
N LEU A 917 26.11 -34.13 0.14
CA LEU A 917 26.56 -33.69 -1.18
C LEU A 917 28.05 -34.01 -1.39
N GLY A 918 28.33 -34.90 -2.33
CA GLY A 918 29.66 -35.12 -2.90
C GLY A 918 29.79 -34.49 -4.28
N ARG A 919 31.02 -34.17 -4.68
CA ARG A 919 31.34 -33.63 -6.00
C ARG A 919 32.48 -34.41 -6.62
N GLU A 920 32.32 -34.78 -7.90
CA GLU A 920 33.37 -35.40 -8.71
C GLU A 920 33.93 -34.35 -9.69
N PRO A 921 35.10 -33.73 -9.41
CA PRO A 921 35.62 -32.61 -10.19
C PRO A 921 35.87 -32.94 -11.66
N SER A 922 36.31 -34.18 -11.95
CA SER A 922 36.66 -34.60 -13.32
C SER A 922 35.46 -34.66 -14.28
N SER A 923 34.26 -34.90 -13.74
CA SER A 923 33.01 -34.96 -14.50
C SER A 923 32.09 -33.76 -14.26
N GLY A 924 32.45 -32.87 -13.32
CA GLY A 924 31.59 -31.77 -12.88
C GLY A 924 30.25 -32.23 -12.27
N THR A 925 30.14 -33.50 -11.87
CA THR A 925 28.90 -34.10 -11.38
C THR A 925 28.80 -33.99 -9.86
N TYR A 926 27.65 -33.53 -9.40
CA TYR A 926 27.25 -33.52 -8.00
C TYR A 926 26.42 -34.75 -7.70
N THR A 927 26.63 -35.38 -6.54
CA THR A 927 25.82 -36.49 -6.05
C THR A 927 25.37 -36.19 -4.62
N TYR A 928 24.08 -36.01 -4.43
CA TYR A 928 23.46 -35.93 -3.11
C TYR A 928 22.84 -37.28 -2.75
N VAL A 929 23.29 -37.92 -1.66
CA VAL A 929 22.83 -39.26 -1.28
C VAL A 929 21.67 -39.17 -0.29
N TRP A 930 20.43 -39.06 -0.77
CA TRP A 930 19.25 -38.91 0.08
C TRP A 930 18.90 -40.20 0.83
N SER A 931 18.99 -40.19 2.16
CA SER A 931 18.54 -41.30 3.00
C SER A 931 17.05 -41.18 3.33
N THR A 932 16.24 -42.12 2.84
CA THR A 932 14.77 -42.09 2.97
C THR A 932 14.29 -42.77 4.26
N ASP A 933 13.13 -42.36 4.79
CA ASP A 933 12.53 -42.96 5.99
C ASP A 933 11.60 -44.12 5.58
N ARG A 934 11.62 -45.24 6.32
CA ARG A 934 10.70 -46.37 6.10
C ARG A 934 9.24 -45.97 6.20
N ARG A 935 8.92 -44.92 6.96
CA ARG A 935 7.57 -44.36 7.10
C ARG A 935 7.04 -43.73 5.82
N MET A 936 7.90 -43.46 4.83
CA MET A 936 7.46 -42.96 3.51
C MET A 936 6.80 -44.05 2.67
N ALA A 937 6.87 -45.34 3.05
CA ALA A 937 6.22 -46.41 2.30
C ALA A 937 4.71 -46.13 2.10
N GLY A 938 4.24 -46.26 0.86
CA GLY A 938 2.88 -45.96 0.45
C GLY A 938 2.58 -44.47 0.23
N THR A 939 3.58 -43.58 0.28
CA THR A 939 3.40 -42.13 0.08
C THR A 939 4.13 -41.64 -1.17
N CYS A 940 3.73 -40.48 -1.68
CA CYS A 940 4.47 -39.73 -2.68
C CYS A 940 5.16 -38.52 -2.07
N GLN A 941 6.36 -38.23 -2.57
CA GLN A 941 7.24 -37.19 -2.04
C GLN A 941 7.81 -36.38 -3.20
N GLN A 942 7.91 -35.07 -3.03
CA GLN A 942 8.68 -34.17 -3.87
C GLN A 942 10.03 -33.92 -3.20
N PHE A 943 11.12 -34.22 -3.90
CA PHE A 943 12.45 -33.74 -3.54
C PHE A 943 12.68 -32.39 -4.22
N THR A 944 13.13 -31.39 -3.48
CA THR A 944 13.42 -30.05 -4.02
C THR A 944 14.85 -29.64 -3.71
N LEU A 945 15.55 -29.22 -4.75
CA LEU A 945 16.88 -28.66 -4.77
C LEU A 945 16.76 -27.15 -5.03
N LEU A 946 17.10 -26.30 -4.08
CA LEU A 946 17.26 -24.86 -4.32
C LEU A 946 18.75 -24.53 -4.34
N LEU A 947 19.18 -23.87 -5.40
CA LEU A 947 20.56 -23.47 -5.61
C LEU A 947 20.79 -22.02 -5.15
N THR A 948 22.05 -21.66 -4.89
CA THR A 948 22.42 -20.32 -4.40
C THR A 948 22.23 -19.20 -5.41
N ASP A 949 21.97 -19.52 -6.68
CA ASP A 949 21.59 -18.58 -7.74
C ASP A 949 20.08 -18.26 -7.75
N GLY A 950 19.29 -18.93 -6.89
CA GLY A 950 17.83 -18.79 -6.80
C GLY A 950 17.04 -19.77 -7.66
N SER A 951 17.68 -20.58 -8.51
CA SER A 951 16.97 -21.61 -9.29
C SER A 951 16.59 -22.81 -8.42
N ASP A 952 15.37 -23.32 -8.61
CA ASP A 952 14.91 -24.54 -7.96
C ASP A 952 14.61 -25.66 -8.95
N HIS A 953 14.91 -26.89 -8.54
CA HIS A 953 14.81 -28.10 -9.34
C HIS A 953 14.19 -29.20 -8.49
N PHE A 954 13.26 -29.97 -9.04
CA PHE A 954 12.54 -30.97 -8.24
C PHE A 954 12.27 -32.27 -9.00
N ALA A 955 12.10 -33.34 -8.24
CA ALA A 955 11.76 -34.66 -8.74
C ALA A 955 10.72 -35.33 -7.82
N TYR A 956 9.81 -36.09 -8.40
CA TYR A 956 8.77 -36.79 -7.67
C TYR A 956 9.13 -38.27 -7.46
N PHE A 957 8.77 -38.79 -6.29
CA PHE A 957 9.01 -40.16 -5.87
C PHE A 957 7.73 -40.79 -5.34
N GLN A 958 7.51 -42.06 -5.65
CA GLN A 958 6.53 -42.90 -4.97
C GLN A 958 7.24 -44.04 -4.27
N PHE A 959 7.01 -44.16 -2.98
CA PHE A 959 7.67 -45.14 -2.14
C PHE A 959 6.82 -46.39 -1.93
N ARG A 960 7.43 -47.55 -2.16
CA ARG A 960 6.84 -48.88 -1.90
C ARG A 960 7.46 -49.58 -0.70
#